data_AF-A0A553GS58-F1
#
_entry.id   AF-A0A553GS58-F1
#
_cell.length_a   1.000
_cell.length_b   1.000
_cell.length_c   1.000
_cell.angle_alpha   90.00
_cell.angle_beta   90.00
_cell.angle_gamma   90.00
#
_symmetry.space_group_name_H-M   'P 1'
#
loop_
_entity.id
_entity.type
_entity.pdbx_description
1 polymer ?
#
loop_
_entity_poly.entity_id
_entity_poly.type
_entity_poly.pdbx_seq_one_letter_code
_entity_poly.pdbx_strand_id
1 'polypeptide(L)'
;MKQFTLTLIVILSLSACQQHSQKSLYQADNYTIYTDKVSQGEYTAQVLSPTHITSDYQSPANATFPNFIEFKFAINGKDNELPIGVNHTFLLEVNNKGSIEVPTLFFGKKHNSETKQAATGSIEPNTPISIRVDASNIIKALKEQGYYQTYQGDKIYQEDFKGIYIAGNLAPLSWDFDNLPGRTDRQLTDDNNDGIFEISFELNPYNEDDFTAKEWKLENDISNYSQIQSDVPLIDALYNMALDETEMNIEDDGTFRTGEEWPGVWTRDVSYSIVLAYAFTNPEVAKTSLMQKVKNERIIQDTGTGGAWPISSDRTTWALAAWEVYKVTGDEQWLKTIYPIIKNSVLDDMQTLKDHRSGLIKGESSFLDWRKQTYPDWMDGVDIFESRCLGTNAVHAQTYHLLGQMAQLLGDDGQDFQQEAEKIRKAINNELWMDDKGYYAQYLYGRNKLILSPRSEALGEAFTVLFNIANEQQAERVIENTPVVDYGVPCIYPQIPEIPPYHNNGIWPFVQAYWNWACAKTGNTSAVEQGLAGMNRAAALFLTNKENMVADNGDFRDTEVNSNRQLWSVAGYMSTIYRVFAGMNFELDGLHFHPHIPSSYGKQLAISNIKYREATLDITIKGHGSIIKSCTINNKEGKAFIPHNAQGHHQIVIELQESKQVQAVKHSQDNQFSLVTPRLQRNRNKLMWNEVEGATAYQVLQDGKLIASINNNEFVTEPSSVYHEYSIKAINPSNESFSSQIEAIHPSSSITVDATLMSKLSDNTTSGYSGKGYLVLDKKQNTNIQYSIKVDKAGTYLIQARYSNGSGPNNTDNKCAIRTLKVNGSKVGVLVMPQRGKDEWSNWGLTNLVTINLKKGNNTIQLSFEDYNNNMNGEVNRALIDEIKLIPSNK
;
A
#
# COMPACT_ATOMS: atom_id res chain seq x y z
N MET A 1 -40.01 -41.46 -66.09
CA MET A 1 -38.66 -41.00 -65.65
C MET A 1 -38.70 -39.49 -65.70
N LYS A 2 -39.11 -38.77 -64.64
CA LYS A 2 -38.41 -38.47 -63.37
C LYS A 2 -37.03 -37.80 -63.57
N GLN A 3 -37.01 -36.57 -63.05
CA GLN A 3 -35.90 -35.85 -62.39
C GLN A 3 -34.76 -35.36 -63.29
N PHE A 4 -34.73 -34.03 -63.50
CA PHE A 4 -33.61 -33.17 -63.08
C PHE A 4 -34.07 -31.71 -63.16
N THR A 5 -34.79 -31.31 -62.11
CA THR A 5 -35.06 -29.90 -61.79
C THR A 5 -34.64 -29.73 -60.34
N LEU A 6 -34.06 -28.57 -60.01
CA LEU A 6 -33.75 -28.09 -58.65
C LEU A 6 -32.32 -28.35 -58.13
N THR A 7 -31.28 -27.74 -58.73
CA THR A 7 -30.02 -27.46 -58.00
C THR A 7 -29.24 -26.30 -58.63
N LEU A 8 -29.79 -25.09 -58.64
CA LEU A 8 -28.99 -23.89 -58.97
C LEU A 8 -29.49 -22.61 -58.27
N ILE A 9 -30.14 -22.76 -57.10
CA ILE A 9 -30.53 -21.65 -56.22
C ILE A 9 -30.37 -22.10 -54.76
N VAL A 10 -29.16 -22.46 -54.34
CA VAL A 10 -28.80 -22.63 -52.90
C VAL A 10 -27.36 -22.20 -52.57
N ILE A 11 -26.48 -21.92 -53.55
CA ILE A 11 -25.09 -21.51 -53.27
C ILE A 11 -24.92 -20.00 -53.52
N LEU A 12 -25.68 -19.19 -52.81
CA LEU A 12 -25.47 -17.73 -52.74
C LEU A 12 -26.01 -17.10 -51.44
N SER A 13 -26.21 -17.91 -50.40
CA SER A 13 -26.77 -17.47 -49.11
C SER A 13 -25.98 -17.96 -47.89
N LEU A 14 -24.66 -18.13 -48.02
CA LEU A 14 -23.74 -18.39 -46.89
C LEU A 14 -22.35 -17.79 -47.18
N SER A 15 -22.27 -16.47 -47.34
CA SER A 15 -21.02 -15.70 -47.25
C SER A 15 -21.36 -14.23 -46.99
N ALA A 16 -22.16 -13.99 -45.97
CA ALA A 16 -22.24 -12.70 -45.30
C ALA A 16 -21.80 -12.90 -43.84
N CYS A 17 -20.60 -13.45 -43.64
CA CYS A 17 -19.84 -13.05 -42.47
C CYS A 17 -19.51 -11.58 -42.72
N GLN A 18 -20.27 -10.68 -42.09
CA GLN A 18 -19.82 -9.32 -41.90
C GLN A 18 -18.43 -9.41 -41.25
N GLN A 19 -17.39 -9.16 -42.04
CA GLN A 19 -16.15 -8.60 -41.49
C GLN A 19 -16.59 -7.28 -40.84
N HIS A 20 -16.99 -7.33 -39.57
CA HIS A 20 -16.94 -6.15 -38.72
C HIS A 20 -15.49 -5.67 -38.83
N SER A 21 -15.27 -4.50 -39.42
CA SER A 21 -13.94 -3.90 -39.39
C SER A 21 -13.58 -3.77 -37.91
N GLN A 22 -12.60 -4.55 -37.43
CA GLN A 22 -12.15 -4.51 -36.04
C GLN A 22 -11.57 -3.11 -35.78
N LYS A 23 -12.42 -2.20 -35.30
CA LYS A 23 -12.01 -0.85 -34.92
C LYS A 23 -11.22 -0.99 -33.61
N SER A 24 -9.94 -0.65 -33.65
CA SER A 24 -9.13 -0.56 -32.43
C SER A 24 -9.68 0.54 -31.52
N LEU A 25 -9.88 0.20 -30.24
CA LEU A 25 -10.22 1.14 -29.17
C LEU A 25 -8.96 1.87 -28.67
N TYR A 26 -7.87 1.13 -28.56
CA TYR A 26 -6.57 1.59 -28.07
C TYR A 26 -5.46 0.70 -28.63
N GLN A 27 -4.32 1.30 -28.94
CA GLN A 27 -3.12 0.62 -29.43
C GLN A 27 -1.93 1.05 -28.56
N ALA A 28 -1.38 0.11 -27.79
CA ALA A 28 -0.08 0.23 -27.14
C ALA A 28 0.99 -0.48 -28.00
N ASP A 29 2.24 -0.38 -27.58
CA ASP A 29 3.35 -1.13 -28.20
C ASP A 29 3.22 -2.64 -27.91
N ASN A 30 2.77 -3.02 -26.72
CA ASN A 30 2.73 -4.42 -26.28
C ASN A 30 1.34 -5.10 -26.38
N TYR A 31 0.27 -4.33 -26.59
CA TYR A 31 -1.09 -4.88 -26.69
C TYR A 31 -2.04 -3.98 -27.48
N THR A 32 -3.14 -4.56 -27.96
CA THR A 32 -4.19 -3.86 -28.69
C THR A 32 -5.56 -4.22 -28.13
N ILE A 33 -6.40 -3.20 -27.93
CA ILE A 33 -7.80 -3.37 -27.54
C ILE A 33 -8.67 -3.11 -28.75
N TYR A 34 -9.59 -4.03 -29.04
CA TYR A 34 -10.63 -3.92 -30.05
C TYR A 34 -12.01 -3.91 -29.37
N THR A 35 -13.06 -3.69 -30.15
CA THR A 35 -14.44 -3.65 -29.65
C THR A 35 -14.90 -4.93 -28.94
N ASP A 36 -14.37 -6.08 -29.33
CA ASP A 36 -14.77 -7.42 -28.90
C ASP A 36 -13.58 -8.33 -28.58
N LYS A 37 -12.35 -7.81 -28.61
CA LYS A 37 -11.12 -8.59 -28.52
C LYS A 37 -9.99 -7.81 -27.86
N VAL A 38 -9.15 -8.50 -27.09
CA VAL A 38 -7.85 -8.02 -26.62
C VAL A 38 -6.76 -8.91 -27.21
N SER A 39 -5.67 -8.33 -27.71
CA SER A 39 -4.51 -9.09 -28.20
C SER A 39 -3.22 -8.58 -27.54
N GLN A 40 -2.40 -9.49 -27.02
CA GLN A 40 -1.07 -9.23 -26.46
C GLN A 40 -0.11 -10.31 -26.92
N GLY A 41 0.84 -9.97 -27.79
CA GLY A 41 1.73 -10.95 -28.41
C GLY A 41 0.93 -12.05 -29.10
N GLU A 42 1.20 -13.31 -28.74
CA GLU A 42 0.48 -14.48 -29.25
C GLU A 42 -0.87 -14.73 -28.54
N TYR A 43 -1.12 -14.05 -27.42
CA TYR A 43 -2.32 -14.26 -26.61
C TYR A 43 -3.48 -13.36 -27.04
N THR A 44 -4.69 -13.90 -26.96
CA THR A 44 -5.94 -13.25 -27.30
C THR A 44 -7.03 -13.59 -26.29
N ALA A 45 -7.77 -12.56 -25.85
CA ALA A 45 -9.07 -12.72 -25.24
C ALA A 45 -10.16 -12.26 -26.21
N GLN A 46 -11.22 -13.04 -26.38
CA GLN A 46 -12.31 -12.81 -27.31
C GLN A 46 -13.65 -12.84 -26.57
N VAL A 47 -14.46 -11.81 -26.80
CA VAL A 47 -15.84 -11.77 -26.34
C VAL A 47 -16.73 -12.51 -27.34
N LEU A 48 -17.47 -13.51 -26.85
CA LEU A 48 -18.42 -14.30 -27.64
C LEU A 48 -19.85 -13.82 -27.44
N SER A 49 -20.16 -13.35 -26.24
CA SER A 49 -21.42 -12.69 -25.88
C SER A 49 -21.19 -11.78 -24.67
N PRO A 50 -22.16 -10.93 -24.28
CA PRO A 50 -22.08 -10.17 -23.03
C PRO A 50 -21.93 -11.02 -21.75
N THR A 51 -22.02 -12.35 -21.85
CA THR A 51 -21.98 -13.27 -20.71
C THR A 51 -20.94 -14.37 -20.92
N HIS A 52 -20.03 -14.21 -21.89
CA HIS A 52 -19.04 -15.23 -22.24
C HIS A 52 -17.80 -14.62 -22.90
N ILE A 53 -16.65 -14.81 -22.25
CA ILE A 53 -15.33 -14.42 -22.75
C ILE A 53 -14.43 -15.67 -22.73
N THR A 54 -13.63 -15.85 -23.77
CA THR A 54 -12.57 -16.88 -23.81
C THR A 54 -11.21 -16.21 -23.87
N SER A 55 -10.21 -16.80 -23.23
CA SER A 55 -8.83 -16.32 -23.25
C SER A 55 -7.88 -17.51 -23.40
N ASP A 56 -6.87 -17.35 -24.23
CA ASP A 56 -5.73 -18.29 -24.31
C ASP A 56 -4.50 -17.77 -23.57
N TYR A 57 -4.65 -16.70 -22.78
CA TYR A 57 -3.55 -16.11 -22.03
C TYR A 57 -2.90 -17.14 -21.11
N GLN A 58 -1.58 -17.26 -21.23
CA GLN A 58 -0.76 -18.01 -20.31
C GLN A 58 0.33 -17.08 -19.80
N SER A 59 0.49 -17.02 -18.48
CA SER A 59 1.58 -16.23 -17.90
C SER A 59 2.92 -16.75 -18.44
N PRO A 60 3.77 -15.88 -19.02
CA PRO A 60 5.08 -16.29 -19.54
C PRO A 60 6.08 -16.68 -18.44
N ALA A 61 5.80 -16.38 -17.16
CA ALA A 61 6.73 -16.57 -16.05
C ALA A 61 7.35 -17.97 -15.93
N ASN A 62 6.63 -19.03 -16.35
CA ASN A 62 7.14 -20.41 -16.28
C ASN A 62 8.07 -20.79 -17.45
N ALA A 63 7.88 -20.18 -18.62
CA ALA A 63 8.69 -20.48 -19.81
C ALA A 63 10.12 -19.90 -19.69
N THR A 64 10.26 -18.83 -18.90
CA THR A 64 11.53 -18.13 -18.65
C THR A 64 12.04 -18.31 -17.23
N PHE A 65 11.60 -19.35 -16.52
CA PHE A 65 11.97 -19.57 -15.11
C PHE A 65 13.49 -19.77 -14.98
N PRO A 66 14.25 -18.83 -14.40
CA PRO A 66 15.69 -18.79 -14.59
C PRO A 66 16.41 -19.92 -13.87
N ASN A 67 17.45 -20.48 -14.50
CA ASN A 67 18.31 -21.50 -13.88
C ASN A 67 19.36 -20.92 -12.90
N PHE A 68 19.04 -19.80 -12.27
CA PHE A 68 19.92 -19.11 -11.34
C PHE A 68 19.15 -18.73 -10.07
N ILE A 69 19.56 -19.32 -8.95
CA ILE A 69 18.95 -19.06 -7.64
C ILE A 69 19.82 -18.13 -6.82
N GLU A 70 19.13 -17.19 -6.18
CA GLU A 70 19.60 -16.36 -5.10
C GLU A 70 18.77 -16.65 -3.86
N PHE A 71 19.43 -16.92 -2.74
CA PHE A 71 18.73 -17.16 -1.48
C PHE A 71 19.56 -16.76 -0.27
N LYS A 72 18.92 -16.71 0.91
CA LYS A 72 19.57 -16.59 2.21
C LYS A 72 18.91 -17.53 3.20
N PHE A 73 19.67 -17.97 4.18
CA PHE A 73 19.13 -18.54 5.39
C PHE A 73 18.71 -17.41 6.35
N ALA A 74 17.78 -17.74 7.24
CA ALA A 74 17.17 -16.78 8.15
C ALA A 74 16.93 -17.42 9.51
N ILE A 75 17.55 -16.89 10.57
CA ILE A 75 17.19 -17.31 11.94
C ILE A 75 15.88 -16.62 12.31
N ASN A 76 14.89 -17.41 12.76
CA ASN A 76 13.55 -16.94 13.12
C ASN A 76 12.84 -16.19 11.98
N GLY A 77 13.18 -16.53 10.74
CA GLY A 77 12.64 -15.90 9.54
C GLY A 77 13.16 -14.48 9.27
N LYS A 78 14.15 -13.96 10.00
CA LYS A 78 14.70 -12.61 9.74
C LYS A 78 15.90 -12.64 8.78
N ASP A 79 16.09 -11.58 7.97
CA ASP A 79 17.29 -11.40 7.14
C ASP A 79 18.54 -11.09 7.99
N ASN A 80 19.15 -12.13 8.57
CA ASN A 80 20.21 -11.99 9.58
C ASN A 80 21.42 -12.93 9.38
N GLU A 81 21.49 -13.61 8.24
CA GLU A 81 22.63 -14.47 7.90
C GLU A 81 23.80 -13.69 7.28
N LEU A 82 23.58 -13.16 6.08
CA LEU A 82 24.59 -12.52 5.25
C LEU A 82 24.33 -11.00 5.13
N PRO A 83 25.37 -10.19 4.89
CA PRO A 83 25.22 -8.77 4.56
C PRO A 83 24.10 -8.53 3.54
N ILE A 84 23.29 -7.50 3.74
CA ILE A 84 22.22 -7.16 2.78
C ILE A 84 22.86 -6.95 1.38
N GLY A 85 22.21 -7.38 0.30
CA GLY A 85 22.79 -7.41 -1.06
C GLY A 85 23.85 -8.50 -1.29
N VAL A 86 24.10 -9.37 -0.32
CA VAL A 86 24.93 -10.56 -0.46
C VAL A 86 24.06 -11.79 -0.22
N ASN A 87 23.67 -12.45 -1.30
CA ASN A 87 22.89 -13.68 -1.27
C ASN A 87 23.80 -14.89 -1.53
N HIS A 88 23.36 -16.09 -1.17
CA HIS A 88 23.88 -17.32 -1.75
C HIS A 88 23.48 -17.40 -3.22
N THR A 89 24.40 -17.76 -4.11
CA THR A 89 24.18 -17.70 -5.55
C THR A 89 24.66 -18.94 -6.28
N PHE A 90 23.75 -19.62 -6.99
CA PHE A 90 24.04 -20.86 -7.70
C PHE A 90 23.41 -20.87 -9.09
N LEU A 91 24.20 -21.28 -10.09
CA LEU A 91 23.68 -21.75 -11.36
C LEU A 91 23.22 -23.20 -11.15
N LEU A 92 21.96 -23.46 -11.45
CA LEU A 92 21.31 -24.73 -11.13
C LEU A 92 21.45 -25.72 -12.28
N GLU A 93 21.95 -26.90 -11.94
CA GLU A 93 22.12 -28.02 -12.87
C GLU A 93 21.37 -29.24 -12.34
N VAL A 94 20.52 -29.81 -13.18
CA VAL A 94 19.77 -31.04 -12.86
C VAL A 94 20.73 -32.22 -12.95
N ASN A 95 20.84 -32.98 -11.86
CA ASN A 95 21.68 -34.16 -11.78
C ASN A 95 21.06 -35.36 -12.54
N ASN A 96 21.80 -36.46 -12.63
CA ASN A 96 21.37 -37.68 -13.32
C ASN A 96 20.10 -38.35 -12.74
N LYS A 97 19.62 -37.91 -11.57
CA LYS A 97 18.38 -38.40 -10.93
C LYS A 97 17.19 -37.47 -11.17
N GLY A 98 17.36 -36.39 -11.94
CA GLY A 98 16.30 -35.42 -12.19
C GLY A 98 16.07 -34.43 -11.05
N SER A 99 17.03 -34.25 -10.14
CA SER A 99 16.94 -33.28 -9.04
C SER A 99 18.14 -32.33 -9.02
N ILE A 100 18.03 -31.24 -8.26
CA ILE A 100 19.12 -30.31 -7.98
C ILE A 100 19.58 -30.53 -6.54
N GLU A 101 20.89 -30.65 -6.33
CA GLU A 101 21.50 -30.74 -5.00
C GLU A 101 22.51 -29.60 -4.84
N VAL A 102 22.26 -28.69 -3.90
CA VAL A 102 23.19 -27.61 -3.54
C VAL A 102 24.22 -28.15 -2.54
N PRO A 103 25.53 -27.83 -2.67
CA PRO A 103 26.53 -28.22 -1.67
C PRO A 103 26.14 -27.76 -0.26
N THR A 104 26.52 -28.50 0.77
CA THR A 104 26.30 -28.07 2.16
C THR A 104 27.00 -26.74 2.42
N LEU A 105 26.21 -25.73 2.77
CA LEU A 105 26.68 -24.37 3.05
C LEU A 105 27.02 -24.21 4.53
N PHE A 106 27.76 -23.16 4.88
CA PHE A 106 28.03 -22.84 6.27
C PHE A 106 27.34 -21.53 6.61
N PHE A 107 26.53 -21.51 7.67
CA PHE A 107 25.72 -20.34 7.99
C PHE A 107 26.58 -19.08 8.18
N GLY A 108 26.24 -18.02 7.46
CA GLY A 108 26.94 -16.73 7.52
C GLY A 108 28.21 -16.67 6.68
N LYS A 109 28.45 -17.63 5.78
CA LYS A 109 29.61 -17.63 4.87
C LYS A 109 29.23 -18.06 3.46
N LYS A 110 29.73 -17.31 2.47
CA LYS A 110 29.71 -17.73 1.06
C LYS A 110 30.57 -18.98 0.87
N HIS A 111 30.06 -19.93 0.09
CA HIS A 111 30.73 -21.13 -0.35
C HIS A 111 31.56 -20.86 -1.62
N ASN A 112 32.66 -21.60 -1.81
CA ASN A 112 33.61 -21.35 -2.92
C ASN A 112 33.06 -21.69 -4.31
N SER A 113 32.01 -22.54 -4.38
CA SER A 113 31.35 -22.90 -5.64
C SER A 113 30.27 -21.92 -6.06
N GLU A 114 30.04 -20.86 -5.30
CA GLU A 114 29.01 -19.88 -5.62
C GLU A 114 29.44 -19.01 -6.81
N THR A 115 28.50 -18.77 -7.71
CA THR A 115 28.73 -18.11 -9.00
C THR A 115 28.09 -16.73 -9.02
N LYS A 116 28.73 -15.78 -9.71
CA LYS A 116 28.18 -14.43 -9.98
C LYS A 116 27.59 -14.29 -11.38
N GLN A 117 27.49 -15.39 -12.13
CA GLN A 117 26.94 -15.37 -13.48
C GLN A 117 25.42 -15.34 -13.44
N ALA A 118 24.82 -14.54 -14.32
CA ALA A 118 23.38 -14.52 -14.53
C ALA A 118 22.88 -15.87 -15.07
N ALA A 119 21.55 -16.05 -15.08
CA ALA A 119 20.90 -17.21 -15.68
C ALA A 119 21.40 -17.45 -17.11
N THR A 120 21.73 -18.71 -17.41
CA THR A 120 22.19 -19.15 -18.74
C THR A 120 21.13 -19.98 -19.46
N GLY A 121 20.00 -20.25 -18.81
CA GLY A 121 18.88 -21.03 -19.32
C GLY A 121 17.70 -21.02 -18.36
N SER A 122 16.75 -21.93 -18.59
CA SER A 122 15.54 -22.09 -17.77
C SER A 122 15.53 -23.44 -17.05
N ILE A 123 14.76 -23.54 -15.96
CA ILE A 123 14.47 -24.79 -15.25
C ILE A 123 13.07 -25.28 -15.62
N GLU A 124 12.95 -26.57 -15.89
CA GLU A 124 11.66 -27.21 -16.15
C GLU A 124 10.72 -27.11 -14.94
N PRO A 125 9.40 -27.01 -15.15
CA PRO A 125 8.47 -26.93 -14.05
C PRO A 125 8.54 -28.14 -13.10
N ASN A 126 8.26 -27.90 -11.82
CA ASN A 126 8.27 -28.90 -10.74
C ASN A 126 9.61 -29.62 -10.54
N THR A 127 10.74 -28.91 -10.71
CA THR A 127 12.08 -29.50 -10.56
C THR A 127 12.47 -29.62 -9.08
N PRO A 128 12.71 -30.82 -8.52
CA PRO A 128 13.06 -30.99 -7.11
C PRO A 128 14.44 -30.41 -6.78
N ILE A 129 14.56 -29.72 -5.64
CA ILE A 129 15.81 -29.19 -5.09
C ILE A 129 15.98 -29.58 -3.62
N SER A 130 17.23 -29.84 -3.20
CA SER A 130 17.63 -30.03 -1.80
C SER A 130 18.75 -29.06 -1.41
N ILE A 131 18.62 -28.44 -0.25
CA ILE A 131 19.55 -27.44 0.30
C ILE A 131 19.88 -27.78 1.75
N ARG A 132 21.17 -27.68 2.11
CA ARG A 132 21.70 -27.97 3.45
C ARG A 132 22.58 -26.85 3.98
N VAL A 133 22.51 -26.58 5.29
CA VAL A 133 23.36 -25.61 5.98
C VAL A 133 23.91 -26.17 7.30
N ASP A 134 25.22 -26.10 7.47
CA ASP A 134 25.90 -26.28 8.75
C ASP A 134 25.72 -25.02 9.60
N ALA A 135 24.91 -25.15 10.65
CA ALA A 135 24.63 -24.14 11.66
C ALA A 135 25.20 -24.51 13.04
N SER A 136 26.17 -25.42 13.08
CA SER A 136 26.78 -25.91 14.33
C SER A 136 27.38 -24.78 15.18
N ASN A 137 27.85 -23.70 14.55
CA ASN A 137 28.33 -22.49 15.24
C ASN A 137 27.23 -21.75 16.00
N ILE A 138 26.00 -21.69 15.44
CA ILE A 138 24.84 -21.08 16.08
C ILE A 138 24.47 -21.91 17.31
N ILE A 139 24.26 -23.21 17.12
CA ILE A 139 23.86 -24.13 18.20
C ILE A 139 24.87 -24.11 19.35
N LYS A 140 26.17 -24.11 19.02
CA LYS A 140 27.25 -23.99 20.00
C LYS A 140 27.21 -22.66 20.75
N ALA A 141 27.04 -21.54 20.04
CA ALA A 141 26.99 -20.20 20.66
C ALA A 141 25.79 -20.06 21.60
N LEU A 142 24.61 -20.52 21.19
CA LEU A 142 23.41 -20.51 22.03
C LEU A 142 23.62 -21.32 23.31
N LYS A 143 24.27 -22.49 23.24
CA LYS A 143 24.54 -23.35 24.40
C LYS A 143 25.63 -22.82 25.33
N GLU A 144 26.71 -22.27 24.79
CA GLU A 144 27.89 -21.87 25.58
C GLU A 144 27.80 -20.42 26.09
N GLN A 145 27.20 -19.52 25.32
CA GLN A 145 27.17 -18.07 25.59
C GLN A 145 25.76 -17.57 25.94
N GLY A 146 24.72 -18.39 25.70
CA GLY A 146 23.31 -18.01 25.86
C GLY A 146 22.74 -17.18 24.71
N TYR A 147 23.54 -16.82 23.71
CA TYR A 147 23.11 -16.09 22.52
C TYR A 147 24.03 -16.35 21.32
N TYR A 148 23.50 -16.18 20.12
CA TYR A 148 24.25 -16.05 18.88
C TYR A 148 24.29 -14.59 18.44
N GLN A 149 25.46 -14.08 18.05
CA GLN A 149 25.59 -12.73 17.53
C GLN A 149 25.60 -12.76 15.99
N THR A 150 24.67 -12.05 15.37
CA THR A 150 24.57 -11.94 13.90
C THR A 150 25.72 -11.09 13.36
N TYR A 151 25.89 -11.07 12.04
CA TYR A 151 26.90 -10.22 11.39
C TYR A 151 26.65 -8.71 11.62
N GLN A 152 25.40 -8.31 11.89
CA GLN A 152 25.01 -6.92 12.22
C GLN A 152 25.32 -6.56 13.68
N GLY A 153 25.67 -7.56 14.51
CA GLY A 153 25.92 -7.39 15.93
C GLY A 153 24.70 -7.62 16.82
N ASP A 154 23.54 -7.94 16.24
CA ASP A 154 22.34 -8.29 16.99
C ASP A 154 22.53 -9.62 17.71
N LYS A 155 21.91 -9.74 18.89
CA LYS A 155 21.96 -10.95 19.69
C LYS A 155 20.63 -11.68 19.59
N ILE A 156 20.70 -12.93 19.15
CA ILE A 156 19.59 -13.87 19.19
C ILE A 156 19.82 -14.73 20.43
N TYR A 157 19.04 -14.47 21.48
CA TYR A 157 19.16 -15.22 22.72
C TYR A 157 18.58 -16.63 22.57
N GLN A 158 19.09 -17.56 23.38
CA GLN A 158 18.64 -18.96 23.37
C GLN A 158 17.12 -19.09 23.56
N GLU A 159 16.53 -18.23 24.40
CA GLU A 159 15.09 -18.18 24.65
C GLU A 159 14.26 -17.72 23.44
N ASP A 160 14.87 -17.01 22.48
CA ASP A 160 14.20 -16.49 21.30
C ASP A 160 14.43 -17.33 20.04
N PHE A 161 15.35 -18.30 20.06
CA PHE A 161 15.63 -19.14 18.89
C PHE A 161 14.47 -20.11 18.59
N LYS A 162 13.90 -20.00 17.39
CA LYS A 162 12.74 -20.78 16.91
C LYS A 162 13.09 -21.73 15.77
N GLY A 163 14.05 -21.37 14.92
CA GLY A 163 14.44 -22.20 13.78
C GLY A 163 15.24 -21.44 12.73
N ILE A 164 15.67 -22.18 11.71
CA ILE A 164 16.35 -21.66 10.52
C ILE A 164 15.42 -21.86 9.33
N TYR A 165 15.28 -20.82 8.51
CA TYR A 165 14.40 -20.77 7.35
C TYR A 165 15.19 -20.39 6.11
N ILE A 166 14.57 -20.52 4.93
CA ILE A 166 15.15 -20.09 3.64
C ILE A 166 14.22 -19.11 2.90
N ALA A 167 14.80 -18.01 2.41
CA ALA A 167 14.16 -17.01 1.56
C ALA A 167 14.97 -16.85 0.26
N GLY A 168 14.33 -16.54 -0.86
CA GLY A 168 15.02 -16.47 -2.15
C GLY A 168 14.17 -15.96 -3.30
N ASN A 169 14.82 -15.78 -4.46
CA ASN A 169 14.24 -15.14 -5.66
C ASN A 169 13.41 -16.09 -6.54
N LEU A 170 13.56 -17.41 -6.41
CA LEU A 170 12.88 -18.38 -7.25
C LEU A 170 11.72 -19.03 -6.50
N ALA A 171 10.52 -19.02 -7.09
CA ALA A 171 9.37 -19.71 -6.54
C ALA A 171 9.69 -21.20 -6.30
N PRO A 172 9.33 -21.75 -5.13
CA PRO A 172 8.33 -21.22 -4.20
C PRO A 172 8.98 -20.46 -3.03
N LEU A 173 10.26 -20.10 -3.13
CA LEU A 173 10.87 -19.12 -2.24
C LEU A 173 10.33 -17.73 -2.57
N SER A 174 10.32 -16.87 -1.56
CA SER A 174 10.13 -15.44 -1.73
C SER A 174 11.06 -14.70 -0.77
N TRP A 175 11.25 -13.40 -1.00
CA TRP A 175 12.02 -12.54 -0.09
C TRP A 175 11.18 -12.00 1.08
N ASP A 176 9.98 -12.55 1.27
CA ASP A 176 9.08 -12.22 2.37
C ASP A 176 9.53 -12.86 3.70
N PHE A 177 10.61 -12.31 4.25
CA PHE A 177 11.09 -12.66 5.58
C PHE A 177 10.03 -12.42 6.69
N ASP A 178 9.08 -11.48 6.51
CA ASP A 178 8.17 -11.13 7.60
C ASP A 178 7.12 -12.23 7.83
N ASN A 179 6.66 -12.91 6.77
CA ASN A 179 5.76 -14.07 6.88
C ASN A 179 6.47 -15.43 6.89
N LEU A 180 7.78 -15.45 6.65
CA LEU A 180 8.59 -16.67 6.63
C LEU A 180 8.44 -17.57 7.88
N PRO A 181 8.34 -17.04 9.13
CA PRO A 181 8.13 -17.88 10.32
C PRO A 181 6.83 -18.70 10.29
N GLY A 182 5.82 -18.25 9.55
CA GLY A 182 4.56 -18.97 9.36
C GLY A 182 4.61 -20.06 8.29
N ARG A 183 5.67 -20.09 7.47
CA ARG A 183 5.85 -21.04 6.37
C ARG A 183 6.67 -22.24 6.82
N THR A 184 5.99 -23.24 7.38
CA THR A 184 6.65 -24.49 7.82
C THR A 184 7.31 -25.24 6.66
N ASP A 185 6.81 -25.04 5.44
CA ASP A 185 7.38 -25.55 4.19
C ASP A 185 8.67 -24.82 3.76
N ARG A 186 9.10 -23.79 4.49
CA ARG A 186 10.39 -23.08 4.31
C ARG A 186 11.29 -23.16 5.53
N GLN A 187 10.90 -23.92 6.56
CA GLN A 187 11.72 -24.17 7.73
C GLN A 187 12.63 -25.38 7.48
N LEU A 188 13.93 -25.23 7.75
CA LEU A 188 14.88 -26.33 7.67
C LEU A 188 14.81 -27.17 8.96
N THR A 189 15.09 -28.47 8.85
CA THR A 189 15.09 -29.41 9.99
C THR A 189 16.47 -30.01 10.24
N ASP A 190 16.77 -30.31 11.51
CA ASP A 190 17.97 -31.01 11.97
C ASP A 190 17.51 -32.26 12.74
N ASP A 191 17.03 -33.27 12.02
CA ASP A 191 16.37 -34.43 12.61
C ASP A 191 17.33 -35.33 13.41
N ASN A 192 18.62 -35.31 13.08
CA ASN A 192 19.65 -36.12 13.74
C ASN A 192 20.44 -35.35 14.82
N ASN A 193 20.16 -34.05 15.01
CA ASN A 193 20.81 -33.15 15.97
C ASN A 193 22.34 -33.05 15.79
N ASP A 194 22.82 -33.08 14.55
CA ASP A 194 24.25 -32.93 14.24
C ASP A 194 24.65 -31.48 13.92
N GLY A 195 23.68 -30.55 13.88
CA GLY A 195 23.86 -29.14 13.56
C GLY A 195 23.79 -28.83 12.06
N ILE A 196 23.48 -29.81 11.21
CA ILE A 196 23.25 -29.63 9.78
C ILE A 196 21.74 -29.63 9.52
N PHE A 197 21.24 -28.48 9.09
CA PHE A 197 19.84 -28.27 8.78
C PHE A 197 19.59 -28.52 7.28
N GLU A 198 18.48 -29.20 6.95
CA GLU A 198 18.12 -29.59 5.57
C GLU A 198 16.69 -29.17 5.21
N ILE A 199 16.46 -28.88 3.93
CA ILE A 199 15.13 -28.71 3.34
C ILE A 199 15.10 -29.22 1.90
N SER A 200 13.94 -29.70 1.45
CA SER A 200 13.69 -30.05 0.05
C SER A 200 12.34 -29.53 -0.42
N PHE A 201 12.26 -29.05 -1.66
CA PHE A 201 11.03 -28.52 -2.27
C PHE A 201 11.14 -28.57 -3.81
N GLU A 202 10.07 -28.26 -4.53
CA GLU A 202 10.04 -28.20 -6.00
C GLU A 202 10.19 -26.75 -6.46
N LEU A 203 11.15 -26.46 -7.35
CA LEU A 203 11.29 -25.18 -8.05
C LEU A 203 10.36 -25.11 -9.25
N ASN A 204 9.99 -23.88 -9.62
CA ASN A 204 9.06 -23.60 -10.72
C ASN A 204 7.75 -24.41 -10.57
N PRO A 205 7.05 -24.32 -9.41
CA PRO A 205 5.84 -25.09 -9.20
C PRO A 205 4.80 -24.70 -10.26
N TYR A 206 4.34 -25.68 -11.01
CA TYR A 206 3.37 -25.49 -12.09
C TYR A 206 2.38 -26.64 -12.14
N ASN A 207 1.12 -26.25 -12.26
CA ASN A 207 -0.01 -27.11 -12.51
C ASN A 207 -0.89 -26.38 -13.52
N GLU A 208 -1.11 -26.96 -14.69
CA GLU A 208 -1.85 -26.30 -15.78
C GLU A 208 -3.28 -25.92 -15.35
N ASP A 209 -3.86 -26.66 -14.40
CA ASP A 209 -5.23 -26.45 -13.94
C ASP A 209 -5.41 -25.26 -12.98
N ASP A 210 -4.31 -24.70 -12.44
CA ASP A 210 -4.38 -23.80 -11.28
C ASP A 210 -4.36 -22.29 -11.62
N PHE A 211 -4.01 -21.87 -12.85
CA PHE A 211 -3.50 -20.49 -13.04
C PHE A 211 -4.27 -19.56 -13.99
N THR A 212 -4.96 -20.06 -15.00
CA THR A 212 -5.78 -19.22 -15.89
C THR A 212 -6.98 -20.02 -16.38
N ALA A 213 -8.19 -19.54 -16.06
CA ALA A 213 -9.39 -20.04 -16.69
C ALA A 213 -9.26 -19.88 -18.22
N LYS A 214 -9.78 -20.84 -18.99
CA LYS A 214 -9.81 -20.77 -20.47
C LYS A 214 -11.07 -20.04 -20.97
N GLU A 215 -12.11 -20.00 -20.15
CA GLU A 215 -13.37 -19.30 -20.40
C GLU A 215 -13.95 -18.74 -19.11
N TRP A 216 -14.59 -17.58 -19.20
CA TRP A 216 -15.50 -17.04 -18.19
C TRP A 216 -16.91 -17.09 -18.77
N LYS A 217 -17.85 -17.58 -17.97
CA LYS A 217 -19.28 -17.58 -18.25
C LYS A 217 -19.99 -17.01 -17.03
N LEU A 218 -21.02 -16.20 -17.26
CA LEU A 218 -21.86 -15.71 -16.17
C LEU A 218 -22.50 -16.89 -15.42
N GLU A 219 -22.26 -16.99 -14.12
CA GLU A 219 -22.80 -18.07 -13.28
C GLU A 219 -23.91 -17.59 -12.34
N ASN A 220 -23.82 -16.36 -11.83
CA ASN A 220 -24.76 -15.81 -10.84
C ASN A 220 -25.86 -14.94 -11.47
N ASP A 221 -26.95 -14.76 -10.73
CA ASP A 221 -28.06 -13.89 -11.14
C ASP A 221 -27.76 -12.42 -10.85
N ILE A 222 -27.37 -11.69 -11.89
CA ILE A 222 -27.05 -10.26 -11.82
C ILE A 222 -28.24 -9.34 -12.16
N SER A 223 -29.47 -9.89 -12.29
CA SER A 223 -30.64 -9.11 -12.75
C SER A 223 -31.09 -8.01 -11.78
N ASN A 224 -30.69 -8.10 -10.51
CA ASN A 224 -30.95 -7.08 -9.49
C ASN A 224 -30.10 -5.81 -9.66
N TYR A 225 -29.00 -5.88 -10.42
CA TYR A 225 -28.12 -4.74 -10.69
C TYR A 225 -28.57 -3.93 -11.91
N SER A 226 -27.98 -2.75 -12.07
CA SER A 226 -28.14 -1.98 -13.32
C SER A 226 -27.58 -2.77 -14.50
N GLN A 227 -28.25 -2.69 -15.64
CA GLN A 227 -27.81 -3.37 -16.87
C GLN A 227 -27.29 -2.34 -17.85
N ILE A 228 -26.17 -2.64 -18.50
CA ILE A 228 -25.60 -1.77 -19.54
C ILE A 228 -25.80 -2.35 -20.94
N GLN A 229 -25.86 -1.46 -21.91
CA GLN A 229 -25.72 -1.77 -23.32
C GLN A 229 -24.85 -0.69 -23.96
N SER A 230 -23.68 -1.09 -24.47
CA SER A 230 -22.75 -0.20 -25.17
C SER A 230 -22.53 -0.62 -26.62
N ASP A 231 -21.94 0.26 -27.42
CA ASP A 231 -21.47 -0.11 -28.77
C ASP A 231 -20.18 -0.97 -28.73
N VAL A 232 -19.67 -1.28 -27.54
CA VAL A 232 -18.41 -1.99 -27.31
C VAL A 232 -18.68 -3.28 -26.53
N PRO A 233 -18.89 -4.42 -27.22
CA PRO A 233 -19.19 -5.70 -26.57
C PRO A 233 -18.23 -6.11 -25.44
N LEU A 234 -16.95 -5.72 -25.55
CA LEU A 234 -15.96 -5.93 -24.50
C LEU A 234 -16.35 -5.29 -23.16
N ILE A 235 -16.87 -4.07 -23.19
CA ILE A 235 -17.29 -3.35 -21.98
C ILE A 235 -18.50 -4.03 -21.34
N ASP A 236 -19.49 -4.43 -22.15
CA ASP A 236 -20.69 -5.12 -21.67
C ASP A 236 -20.32 -6.44 -20.97
N ALA A 237 -19.41 -7.23 -21.57
CA ALA A 237 -18.99 -8.52 -21.02
C ALA A 237 -18.18 -8.38 -19.73
N LEU A 238 -17.21 -7.46 -19.69
CA LEU A 238 -16.38 -7.24 -18.50
C LEU A 238 -17.16 -6.60 -17.34
N TYR A 239 -18.16 -5.75 -17.63
CA TYR A 239 -19.05 -5.25 -16.60
C TYR A 239 -19.90 -6.37 -15.99
N ASN A 240 -20.44 -7.27 -16.81
CA ASN A 240 -21.18 -8.43 -16.32
C ASN A 240 -20.28 -9.38 -15.49
N MET A 241 -19.01 -9.54 -15.86
CA MET A 241 -18.02 -10.25 -15.04
C MET A 241 -17.82 -9.59 -13.68
N ALA A 242 -17.69 -8.26 -13.62
CA ALA A 242 -17.56 -7.56 -12.34
C ALA A 242 -18.82 -7.69 -11.45
N LEU A 243 -20.02 -7.75 -12.04
CA LEU A 243 -21.25 -8.02 -11.29
C LEU A 243 -21.32 -9.48 -10.80
N ASP A 244 -20.91 -10.43 -11.64
CA ASP A 244 -20.83 -11.85 -11.29
C ASP A 244 -19.87 -12.08 -10.11
N GLU A 245 -18.67 -11.49 -10.18
CA GLU A 245 -17.68 -11.52 -9.10
C GLU A 245 -18.11 -10.76 -7.85
N THR A 246 -18.97 -9.73 -8.00
CA THR A 246 -19.58 -9.06 -6.84
C THR A 246 -20.46 -10.04 -6.04
N GLU A 247 -21.30 -10.84 -6.70
CA GLU A 247 -22.11 -11.86 -6.03
C GLU A 247 -21.22 -12.89 -5.32
N MET A 248 -20.11 -13.31 -5.94
CA MET A 248 -19.14 -14.24 -5.34
C MET A 248 -18.40 -13.65 -4.14
N ASN A 249 -18.39 -12.33 -3.99
CA ASN A 249 -17.73 -11.62 -2.88
C ASN A 249 -18.70 -11.21 -1.78
N ILE A 250 -19.97 -11.59 -1.83
CA ILE A 250 -20.91 -11.38 -0.72
C ILE A 250 -20.99 -12.67 0.09
N GLU A 251 -20.64 -12.57 1.37
CA GLU A 251 -20.69 -13.69 2.32
C GLU A 251 -22.12 -13.88 2.88
N ASP A 252 -22.39 -15.08 3.40
CA ASP A 252 -23.69 -15.44 3.98
C ASP A 252 -24.14 -14.51 5.13
N ASP A 253 -23.18 -13.88 5.82
CA ASP A 253 -23.45 -12.93 6.92
C ASP A 253 -23.76 -11.51 6.43
N GLY A 254 -23.84 -11.30 5.12
CA GLY A 254 -24.13 -10.00 4.49
C GLY A 254 -22.95 -9.03 4.49
N THR A 255 -21.72 -9.53 4.67
CA THR A 255 -20.50 -8.74 4.52
C THR A 255 -19.81 -8.99 3.18
N PHE A 256 -18.91 -8.10 2.80
CA PHE A 256 -18.01 -8.33 1.67
C PHE A 256 -16.80 -9.16 2.09
N ARG A 257 -16.47 -10.15 1.26
CA ARG A 257 -15.15 -10.76 1.14
C ARG A 257 -14.23 -9.86 0.30
N THR A 258 -12.93 -9.84 0.62
CA THR A 258 -11.97 -8.94 -0.02
C THR A 258 -11.24 -9.52 -1.25
N GLY A 259 -11.36 -10.83 -1.49
CA GLY A 259 -10.89 -11.52 -2.68
C GLY A 259 -10.92 -13.04 -2.48
N GLU A 260 -10.60 -13.83 -3.50
CA GLU A 260 -10.53 -15.29 -3.41
C GLU A 260 -9.69 -15.79 -2.22
N GLU A 261 -8.51 -15.19 -2.07
CA GLU A 261 -7.46 -15.57 -1.10
C GLU A 261 -7.60 -14.80 0.22
N TRP A 262 -8.48 -13.80 0.26
CA TRP A 262 -8.60 -12.85 1.36
C TRP A 262 -10.01 -12.91 1.96
N PRO A 263 -10.32 -13.91 2.81
CA PRO A 263 -11.61 -13.99 3.47
C PRO A 263 -11.77 -12.88 4.53
N GLY A 264 -13.01 -12.48 4.78
CA GLY A 264 -13.36 -11.52 5.81
C GLY A 264 -13.23 -10.05 5.40
N VAL A 265 -13.45 -9.17 6.38
CA VAL A 265 -13.62 -7.72 6.17
C VAL A 265 -12.36 -6.95 6.58
N TRP A 266 -11.80 -6.22 5.63
CA TRP A 266 -10.69 -5.29 5.84
C TRP A 266 -11.16 -3.86 5.65
N THR A 267 -10.73 -2.96 6.55
CA THR A 267 -11.19 -1.57 6.63
C THR A 267 -10.93 -0.84 5.33
N ARG A 268 -9.70 -0.90 4.81
CA ARG A 268 -9.32 -0.19 3.58
C ARG A 268 -10.11 -0.75 2.40
N ASP A 269 -10.16 -2.07 2.32
CA ASP A 269 -10.75 -2.86 1.23
C ASP A 269 -12.20 -2.55 0.98
N VAL A 270 -13.01 -2.65 2.02
CA VAL A 270 -14.42 -2.29 1.87
C VAL A 270 -14.57 -0.80 1.64
N SER A 271 -13.76 0.04 2.27
CA SER A 271 -13.99 1.49 2.27
C SER A 271 -13.84 2.11 0.88
N TYR A 272 -12.69 1.95 0.25
CA TYR A 272 -12.49 2.53 -1.06
C TYR A 272 -13.29 1.78 -2.15
N SER A 273 -13.60 0.49 -2.00
CA SER A 273 -14.52 -0.23 -2.91
C SER A 273 -15.95 0.31 -2.84
N ILE A 274 -16.42 0.66 -1.64
CA ILE A 274 -17.70 1.34 -1.41
C ILE A 274 -17.72 2.70 -2.10
N VAL A 275 -16.65 3.48 -1.99
CA VAL A 275 -16.54 4.77 -2.67
C VAL A 275 -16.55 4.59 -4.19
N LEU A 276 -15.88 3.57 -4.74
CA LEU A 276 -15.84 3.34 -6.18
C LEU A 276 -17.21 2.91 -6.75
N ALA A 277 -17.89 1.96 -6.10
CA ALA A 277 -19.15 1.40 -6.62
C ALA A 277 -20.17 0.99 -5.54
N TYR A 278 -19.74 0.35 -4.44
CA TYR A 278 -20.68 -0.38 -3.58
C TYR A 278 -21.61 0.48 -2.72
N ALA A 279 -21.34 1.78 -2.55
CA ALA A 279 -22.22 2.68 -1.81
C ALA A 279 -23.65 2.71 -2.34
N PHE A 280 -23.85 2.54 -3.66
CA PHE A 280 -25.17 2.56 -4.27
C PHE A 280 -25.61 1.25 -4.90
N THR A 281 -24.69 0.38 -5.32
CA THR A 281 -25.06 -0.94 -5.84
C THR A 281 -25.47 -1.88 -4.71
N ASN A 282 -24.83 -1.79 -3.54
CA ASN A 282 -25.00 -2.72 -2.42
C ASN A 282 -24.99 -2.00 -1.05
N PRO A 283 -25.85 -0.99 -0.82
CA PRO A 283 -25.77 -0.12 0.36
C PRO A 283 -25.89 -0.87 1.70
N GLU A 284 -26.70 -1.92 1.78
CA GLU A 284 -26.89 -2.66 3.04
C GLU A 284 -25.72 -3.60 3.36
N VAL A 285 -25.11 -4.23 2.34
CA VAL A 285 -23.86 -5.01 2.49
C VAL A 285 -22.72 -4.07 2.89
N ALA A 286 -22.67 -2.87 2.29
CA ALA A 286 -21.72 -1.82 2.65
C ALA A 286 -21.85 -1.39 4.12
N LYS A 287 -23.07 -1.07 4.59
CA LYS A 287 -23.32 -0.74 6.01
C LYS A 287 -22.89 -1.86 6.95
N THR A 288 -23.27 -3.11 6.63
CA THR A 288 -22.94 -4.29 7.44
C THR A 288 -21.43 -4.49 7.54
N SER A 289 -20.74 -4.43 6.40
CA SER A 289 -19.27 -4.56 6.32
C SER A 289 -18.55 -3.44 7.10
N LEU A 290 -18.97 -2.19 6.92
CA LEU A 290 -18.40 -1.06 7.66
C LEU A 290 -18.54 -1.25 9.18
N MET A 291 -19.69 -1.73 9.66
CA MET A 291 -19.91 -1.94 11.09
C MET A 291 -19.09 -3.09 11.70
N GLN A 292 -18.62 -4.07 10.91
CA GLN A 292 -17.65 -5.07 11.38
C GLN A 292 -16.29 -4.44 11.74
N LYS A 293 -16.00 -3.25 11.20
CA LYS A 293 -14.76 -2.51 11.44
C LYS A 293 -14.93 -1.40 12.48
N VAL A 294 -15.89 -1.58 13.40
CA VAL A 294 -16.15 -0.66 14.50
C VAL A 294 -16.05 -1.40 15.83
N LYS A 295 -15.29 -0.84 16.77
CA LYS A 295 -15.20 -1.33 18.16
C LYS A 295 -15.15 -0.16 19.12
N ASN A 296 -15.97 -0.19 20.17
CA ASN A 296 -16.07 0.89 21.17
C ASN A 296 -16.28 2.28 20.53
N GLU A 297 -17.21 2.35 19.57
CA GLU A 297 -17.51 3.54 18.77
C GLU A 297 -16.27 4.17 18.12
N ARG A 298 -15.32 3.35 17.69
CA ARG A 298 -14.12 3.78 16.95
C ARG A 298 -13.91 2.88 15.75
N ILE A 299 -13.31 3.46 14.72
CA ILE A 299 -12.91 2.73 13.54
C ILE A 299 -11.69 1.87 13.90
N ILE A 300 -11.73 0.60 13.49
CA ILE A 300 -10.63 -0.34 13.63
C ILE A 300 -9.62 -0.06 12.51
N GLN A 301 -8.34 0.04 12.84
CA GLN A 301 -7.25 -0.04 11.86
C GLN A 301 -6.98 -1.51 11.55
N ASP A 302 -6.77 -1.84 10.28
CA ASP A 302 -6.33 -3.19 9.89
C ASP A 302 -4.94 -3.51 10.46
N THR A 303 -4.66 -4.79 10.68
CA THR A 303 -3.35 -5.23 11.16
C THR A 303 -2.25 -4.83 10.18
N GLY A 304 -1.06 -4.48 10.67
CA GLY A 304 0.04 -4.08 9.80
C GLY A 304 1.31 -3.75 10.57
N THR A 305 2.15 -2.93 9.97
CA THR A 305 3.46 -2.54 10.51
C THR A 305 3.42 -2.13 11.98
N GLY A 306 4.28 -2.75 12.79
CA GLY A 306 4.51 -2.39 14.19
C GLY A 306 3.31 -2.59 15.13
N GLY A 307 2.27 -3.31 14.70
CA GLY A 307 1.03 -3.45 15.44
C GLY A 307 -0.02 -2.42 15.09
N ALA A 308 -0.01 -1.98 13.83
CA ALA A 308 -0.97 -1.09 13.20
C ALA A 308 -1.09 0.24 13.95
N TRP A 309 -2.30 0.68 14.31
CA TRP A 309 -2.50 1.98 14.93
C TRP A 309 -1.69 2.13 16.23
N PRO A 310 -0.87 3.18 16.37
CA PRO A 310 -0.91 4.44 15.61
C PRO A 310 0.14 4.53 14.49
N ILE A 311 0.85 3.45 14.19
CA ILE A 311 1.88 3.40 13.13
C ILE A 311 1.23 3.59 11.77
N SER A 312 0.24 2.77 11.46
CA SER A 312 -0.70 2.99 10.35
C SER A 312 -1.87 3.83 10.86
N SER A 313 -2.32 4.80 10.06
CA SER A 313 -3.32 5.79 10.47
C SER A 313 -4.37 6.10 9.42
N ASP A 314 -4.50 5.24 8.40
CA ASP A 314 -5.45 5.41 7.31
C ASP A 314 -6.80 4.72 7.54
N ARG A 315 -7.08 4.23 8.77
CA ARG A 315 -8.43 3.77 9.18
C ARG A 315 -9.54 4.78 8.87
N THR A 316 -9.22 6.07 8.80
CA THR A 316 -10.16 7.14 8.48
C THR A 316 -10.74 7.07 7.07
N THR A 317 -10.20 6.22 6.18
CA THR A 317 -10.82 5.85 4.89
C THR A 317 -12.24 5.34 5.05
N TRP A 318 -12.54 4.68 6.17
CA TRP A 318 -13.89 4.28 6.57
C TRP A 318 -14.89 5.44 6.56
N ALA A 319 -14.46 6.64 6.95
CA ALA A 319 -15.31 7.83 6.96
C ALA A 319 -15.74 8.24 5.54
N LEU A 320 -14.88 8.04 4.54
CA LEU A 320 -15.19 8.34 3.14
C LEU A 320 -16.33 7.43 2.66
N ALA A 321 -16.21 6.14 2.92
CA ALA A 321 -17.20 5.13 2.56
C ALA A 321 -18.54 5.34 3.27
N ALA A 322 -18.49 5.52 4.60
CA ALA A 322 -19.66 5.76 5.42
C ALA A 322 -20.44 7.00 4.97
N TRP A 323 -19.73 8.08 4.62
CA TRP A 323 -20.34 9.28 4.08
C TRP A 323 -20.90 9.08 2.67
N GLU A 324 -20.21 8.36 1.79
CA GLU A 324 -20.72 8.06 0.45
C GLU A 324 -22.05 7.29 0.52
N VAL A 325 -22.15 6.29 1.42
CA VAL A 325 -23.40 5.57 1.71
C VAL A 325 -24.50 6.53 2.17
N TYR A 326 -24.20 7.50 3.03
CA TYR A 326 -25.18 8.52 3.43
C TYR A 326 -25.65 9.38 2.24
N LYS A 327 -24.73 9.89 1.42
CA LYS A 327 -25.08 10.71 0.25
C LYS A 327 -26.01 9.97 -0.71
N VAL A 328 -25.73 8.69 -0.93
CA VAL A 328 -26.56 7.82 -1.78
C VAL A 328 -27.93 7.59 -1.15
N THR A 329 -27.98 7.12 0.10
CA THR A 329 -29.22 6.61 0.72
C THR A 329 -30.11 7.70 1.32
N GLY A 330 -29.52 8.81 1.79
CA GLY A 330 -30.21 9.80 2.62
C GLY A 330 -30.63 9.27 4.00
N ASP A 331 -30.04 8.18 4.47
CA ASP A 331 -30.41 7.53 5.73
C ASP A 331 -29.93 8.35 6.95
N GLU A 332 -30.86 9.09 7.55
CA GLU A 332 -30.62 9.90 8.74
C GLU A 332 -30.24 9.08 9.98
N GLN A 333 -30.65 7.82 10.07
CA GLN A 333 -30.25 6.94 11.17
C GLN A 333 -28.81 6.47 10.98
N TRP A 334 -28.41 6.20 9.73
CA TRP A 334 -27.02 5.95 9.38
C TRP A 334 -26.14 7.15 9.73
N LEU A 335 -26.54 8.38 9.36
CA LEU A 335 -25.80 9.60 9.72
C LEU A 335 -25.56 9.72 11.24
N LYS A 336 -26.59 9.50 12.05
CA LYS A 336 -26.50 9.51 13.51
C LYS A 336 -25.60 8.41 14.08
N THR A 337 -25.49 7.29 13.37
CA THR A 337 -24.64 6.16 13.75
C THR A 337 -23.17 6.48 13.47
N ILE A 338 -22.86 6.98 12.28
CA ILE A 338 -21.47 7.15 11.83
C ILE A 338 -20.80 8.38 12.44
N TYR A 339 -21.56 9.44 12.76
CA TYR A 339 -21.01 10.67 13.32
C TYR A 339 -20.19 10.46 14.60
N PRO A 340 -20.70 9.83 15.67
CA PRO A 340 -19.91 9.58 16.88
C PRO A 340 -18.72 8.65 16.64
N ILE A 341 -18.84 7.66 15.75
CA ILE A 341 -17.76 6.73 15.41
C ILE A 341 -16.56 7.47 14.80
N ILE A 342 -16.83 8.31 13.81
CA ILE A 342 -15.79 9.11 13.13
C ILE A 342 -15.24 10.15 14.10
N LYS A 343 -16.10 10.87 14.83
CA LYS A 343 -15.69 11.89 15.80
C LYS A 343 -14.76 11.32 16.86
N ASN A 344 -15.10 10.20 17.50
CA ASN A 344 -14.29 9.59 18.54
C ASN A 344 -12.92 9.12 18.01
N SER A 345 -12.90 8.55 16.80
CA SER A 345 -11.65 8.10 16.15
C SER A 345 -10.73 9.29 15.84
N VAL A 346 -11.28 10.35 15.25
CA VAL A 346 -10.56 11.58 14.92
C VAL A 346 -10.03 12.27 16.19
N LEU A 347 -10.81 12.30 17.27
CA LEU A 347 -10.36 12.91 18.53
C LEU A 347 -9.17 12.15 19.14
N ASP A 348 -9.13 10.82 19.06
CA ASP A 348 -7.97 10.03 19.49
C ASP A 348 -6.75 10.28 18.58
N ASP A 349 -6.98 10.37 17.27
CA ASP A 349 -5.95 10.62 16.26
C ASP A 349 -5.32 12.00 16.45
N MET A 350 -6.11 13.04 16.74
CA MET A 350 -5.62 14.39 17.06
C MET A 350 -4.66 14.39 18.26
N GLN A 351 -4.89 13.50 19.23
CA GLN A 351 -4.05 13.39 20.43
C GLN A 351 -2.73 12.65 20.18
N THR A 352 -2.65 11.82 19.14
CA THR A 352 -1.56 10.85 18.96
C THR A 352 -0.73 11.13 17.69
N LEU A 353 -1.39 11.50 16.59
CA LEU A 353 -0.81 11.53 15.25
C LEU A 353 -0.46 12.94 14.75
N LYS A 354 -1.08 13.99 15.30
CA LYS A 354 -0.91 15.34 14.76
C LYS A 354 0.54 15.83 14.92
N ASP A 355 1.17 16.22 13.81
CA ASP A 355 2.44 16.93 13.83
C ASP A 355 2.20 18.44 13.88
N HIS A 356 2.45 19.05 15.03
CA HIS A 356 2.32 20.49 15.19
C HIS A 356 3.37 21.31 14.43
N ARG A 357 4.43 20.68 13.89
CA ARG A 357 5.48 21.38 13.12
C ARG A 357 5.04 21.65 11.69
N SER A 358 4.62 20.62 10.97
CA SER A 358 4.15 20.73 9.58
C SER A 358 2.64 20.99 9.46
N GLY A 359 1.86 20.61 10.48
CA GLY A 359 0.39 20.56 10.39
C GLY A 359 -0.15 19.31 9.70
N LEU A 360 0.72 18.40 9.26
CA LEU A 360 0.36 17.10 8.70
C LEU A 360 0.09 16.06 9.80
N ILE A 361 -0.55 14.98 9.41
CA ILE A 361 -0.82 13.80 10.23
C ILE A 361 0.27 12.76 9.98
N LYS A 362 0.72 12.15 11.08
CA LYS A 362 1.72 11.08 11.11
C LYS A 362 1.13 9.72 10.73
N GLY A 363 1.95 8.88 10.13
CA GLY A 363 1.71 7.45 9.97
C GLY A 363 2.08 6.92 8.59
N GLU A 364 1.88 5.61 8.45
CA GLU A 364 2.13 4.84 7.23
C GLU A 364 1.30 5.35 6.04
N SER A 365 1.82 5.12 4.84
CA SER A 365 1.14 5.44 3.60
C SER A 365 -0.08 4.53 3.42
N SER A 366 -1.22 5.12 3.05
CA SER A 366 -2.44 4.36 2.87
C SER A 366 -2.27 3.25 1.85
N PHE A 367 -2.85 2.08 2.14
CA PHE A 367 -2.75 0.79 1.44
C PHE A 367 -1.35 0.20 1.21
N LEU A 368 -0.30 1.00 1.20
CA LEU A 368 1.09 0.61 1.01
C LEU A 368 1.70 0.12 2.34
N ASP A 369 0.98 -0.75 3.04
CA ASP A 369 1.21 -1.17 4.43
C ASP A 369 2.25 -2.30 4.59
N TRP A 370 2.78 -2.79 3.47
CA TRP A 370 3.97 -3.64 3.48
C TRP A 370 5.22 -2.77 3.39
N ARG A 371 5.73 -2.35 4.55
CA ARG A 371 6.84 -1.40 4.68
C ARG A 371 8.02 -1.62 3.71
N LYS A 372 8.42 -2.89 3.48
CA LYS A 372 9.59 -3.24 2.65
C LYS A 372 9.38 -2.91 1.18
N GLN A 373 8.14 -2.76 0.75
CA GLN A 373 7.80 -2.48 -0.63
C GLN A 373 7.84 -0.99 -0.96
N THR A 374 7.81 -0.09 0.02
CA THR A 374 7.59 1.35 -0.24
C THR A 374 8.40 2.30 0.62
N TYR A 375 9.12 1.78 1.62
CA TYR A 375 10.01 2.54 2.49
C TYR A 375 11.46 2.06 2.34
N PRO A 376 12.45 2.93 2.66
CA PRO A 376 13.83 2.50 2.80
C PRO A 376 13.95 1.34 3.80
N ASP A 377 14.76 0.32 3.48
CA ASP A 377 14.91 -0.89 4.29
C ASP A 377 15.24 -0.66 5.77
N TRP A 378 15.92 0.44 6.07
CA TRP A 378 16.35 0.78 7.43
C TRP A 378 15.22 1.30 8.33
N MET A 379 14.07 1.70 7.77
CA MET A 379 12.94 2.22 8.53
C MET A 379 12.17 1.10 9.23
N ASP A 380 12.00 1.24 10.54
CA ASP A 380 11.13 0.37 11.35
C ASP A 380 9.80 1.06 11.71
N GLY A 381 8.95 0.39 12.51
CA GLY A 381 7.65 0.94 12.88
C GLY A 381 7.71 2.32 13.56
N VAL A 382 8.78 2.65 14.27
CA VAL A 382 8.95 3.99 14.88
C VAL A 382 9.25 5.03 13.81
N ASP A 383 10.11 4.70 12.84
CA ASP A 383 10.44 5.59 11.73
C ASP A 383 9.21 5.80 10.81
N ILE A 384 8.43 4.73 10.56
CA ILE A 384 7.20 4.78 9.74
C ILE A 384 6.09 5.58 10.42
N PHE A 385 5.96 5.48 11.75
CA PHE A 385 5.10 6.39 12.51
C PHE A 385 5.49 7.85 12.29
N GLU A 386 6.76 8.17 12.14
CA GLU A 386 7.22 9.52 11.80
C GLU A 386 7.13 9.84 10.29
N SER A 387 6.37 9.10 9.49
CA SER A 387 6.12 9.48 8.09
C SER A 387 4.92 10.43 7.97
N ARG A 388 4.94 11.31 6.98
CA ARG A 388 3.79 12.17 6.62
C ARG A 388 3.46 11.92 5.16
N CYS A 389 2.57 10.96 4.93
CA CYS A 389 2.29 10.43 3.60
C CYS A 389 1.15 11.15 2.88
N LEU A 390 1.28 11.30 1.55
CA LEU A 390 0.35 12.03 0.69
C LEU A 390 -1.07 11.47 0.78
N GLY A 391 -1.28 10.20 0.40
CA GLY A 391 -2.59 9.56 0.43
C GLY A 391 -3.23 9.59 1.82
N THR A 392 -2.48 9.27 2.88
CA THR A 392 -2.96 9.30 4.26
C THR A 392 -3.41 10.71 4.67
N ASN A 393 -2.62 11.74 4.37
CA ASN A 393 -2.99 13.12 4.70
C ASN A 393 -4.17 13.63 3.87
N ALA A 394 -4.29 13.21 2.60
CA ALA A 394 -5.42 13.54 1.75
C ALA A 394 -6.73 12.95 2.31
N VAL A 395 -6.70 11.68 2.77
CA VAL A 395 -7.81 11.04 3.46
C VAL A 395 -8.15 11.79 4.74
N HIS A 396 -7.17 12.09 5.60
CA HIS A 396 -7.42 12.85 6.84
C HIS A 396 -8.08 14.20 6.54
N ALA A 397 -7.52 15.00 5.63
CA ALA A 397 -8.09 16.28 5.23
C ALA A 397 -9.56 16.15 4.81
N GLN A 398 -9.88 15.13 4.02
CA GLN A 398 -11.25 14.86 3.61
C GLN A 398 -12.12 14.41 4.79
N THR A 399 -11.64 13.50 5.66
CA THR A 399 -12.36 13.05 6.86
C THR A 399 -12.73 14.21 7.79
N TYR A 400 -11.82 15.15 8.06
CA TYR A 400 -12.13 16.35 8.87
C TYR A 400 -13.20 17.23 8.21
N HIS A 401 -13.13 17.40 6.90
CA HIS A 401 -14.13 18.16 6.14
C HIS A 401 -15.52 17.52 6.25
N LEU A 402 -15.60 16.21 6.03
CA LEU A 402 -16.84 15.44 6.14
C LEU A 402 -17.41 15.47 7.55
N LEU A 403 -16.56 15.30 8.58
CA LEU A 403 -16.98 15.35 9.98
C LEU A 403 -17.59 16.70 10.35
N GLY A 404 -17.01 17.80 9.84
CA GLY A 404 -17.59 19.13 9.99
C GLY A 404 -18.96 19.28 9.31
N GLN A 405 -19.17 18.65 8.16
CA GLN A 405 -20.49 18.64 7.49
C GLN A 405 -21.51 17.81 8.27
N MET A 406 -21.13 16.62 8.75
CA MET A 406 -21.98 15.78 9.58
C MET A 406 -22.43 16.51 10.86
N ALA A 407 -21.49 17.21 11.52
CA ALA A 407 -21.79 18.01 12.71
C ALA A 407 -22.86 19.07 12.40
N GLN A 408 -22.69 19.82 11.31
CA GLN A 408 -23.67 20.85 10.90
C GLN A 408 -25.05 20.27 10.61
N LEU A 409 -25.13 19.13 9.90
CA LEU A 409 -26.40 18.45 9.60
C LEU A 409 -27.11 17.99 10.88
N LEU A 410 -26.36 17.59 11.90
CA LEU A 410 -26.88 17.14 13.20
C LEU A 410 -27.05 18.27 14.23
N GLY A 411 -26.74 19.52 13.87
CA GLY A 411 -26.85 20.67 14.76
C GLY A 411 -25.75 20.80 15.83
N ASP A 412 -24.62 20.12 15.65
CA ASP A 412 -23.41 20.23 16.49
C ASP A 412 -22.40 21.23 15.88
N ASP A 413 -21.43 21.69 16.67
CA ASP A 413 -20.38 22.59 16.19
C ASP A 413 -19.27 21.80 15.46
N GLY A 414 -19.23 21.97 14.14
CA GLY A 414 -18.21 21.38 13.27
C GLY A 414 -17.09 22.33 12.84
N GLN A 415 -17.05 23.57 13.35
CA GLN A 415 -16.16 24.60 12.82
C GLN A 415 -14.68 24.26 13.00
N ASP A 416 -14.31 23.68 14.15
CA ASP A 416 -12.94 23.27 14.42
C ASP A 416 -12.45 22.18 13.46
N PHE A 417 -13.32 21.22 13.10
CA PHE A 417 -12.99 20.18 12.13
C PHE A 417 -12.81 20.76 10.73
N GLN A 418 -13.67 21.69 10.30
CA GLN A 418 -13.50 22.38 9.01
C GLN A 418 -12.18 23.17 8.97
N GLN A 419 -11.84 23.88 10.03
CA GLN A 419 -10.57 24.61 10.11
C GLN A 419 -9.36 23.67 10.07
N GLU A 420 -9.45 22.50 10.69
CA GLU A 420 -8.39 21.51 10.67
C GLU A 420 -8.21 20.90 9.28
N ALA A 421 -9.30 20.58 8.58
CA ALA A 421 -9.27 20.13 7.18
C ALA A 421 -8.49 21.12 6.30
N GLU A 422 -8.80 22.42 6.39
CA GLU A 422 -8.12 23.47 5.65
C GLU A 422 -6.64 23.64 6.02
N LYS A 423 -6.27 23.40 7.29
CA LYS A 423 -4.86 23.41 7.71
C LYS A 423 -4.10 22.25 7.08
N ILE A 424 -4.67 21.04 7.06
CA ILE A 424 -4.04 19.87 6.45
C ILE A 424 -3.91 20.07 4.94
N ARG A 425 -4.96 20.55 4.24
CA ARG A 425 -4.90 20.87 2.80
C ARG A 425 -3.77 21.84 2.45
N LYS A 426 -3.61 22.90 3.26
CA LYS A 426 -2.51 23.87 3.10
C LYS A 426 -1.15 23.24 3.40
N ALA A 427 -1.07 22.41 4.44
CA ALA A 427 0.16 21.71 4.77
C ALA A 427 0.60 20.75 3.66
N ILE A 428 -0.32 20.00 3.05
CA ILE A 428 -0.02 19.13 1.88
C ILE A 428 0.59 19.97 0.75
N ASN A 429 -0.05 21.08 0.39
CA ASN A 429 0.45 21.98 -0.67
C ASN A 429 1.80 22.62 -0.32
N ASN A 430 2.06 22.94 0.95
CA ASN A 430 3.31 23.59 1.34
C ASN A 430 4.49 22.62 1.45
N GLU A 431 4.24 21.39 1.90
CA GLU A 431 5.28 20.44 2.27
C GLU A 431 5.53 19.37 1.20
N LEU A 432 4.53 19.07 0.36
CA LEU A 432 4.60 17.95 -0.60
C LEU A 432 4.51 18.37 -2.07
N TRP A 433 4.02 19.58 -2.42
CA TRP A 433 3.99 20.01 -3.82
C TRP A 433 5.41 20.22 -4.38
N MET A 434 5.74 19.58 -5.50
CA MET A 434 7.03 19.73 -6.18
C MET A 434 6.83 20.51 -7.48
N ASP A 435 7.08 21.83 -7.43
CA ASP A 435 6.84 22.71 -8.58
C ASP A 435 7.70 22.36 -9.80
N ASP A 436 8.89 21.80 -9.64
CA ASP A 436 9.74 21.34 -10.75
C ASP A 436 9.25 20.04 -11.39
N LYS A 437 8.51 19.23 -10.63
CA LYS A 437 7.96 17.94 -11.09
C LYS A 437 6.53 18.05 -11.58
N GLY A 438 5.75 19.02 -11.10
CA GLY A 438 4.34 19.19 -11.46
C GLY A 438 3.38 18.20 -10.78
N TYR A 439 3.85 17.45 -9.79
CA TYR A 439 3.05 16.53 -8.97
C TYR A 439 3.52 16.57 -7.49
N TYR A 440 2.88 15.84 -6.60
CA TYR A 440 3.18 15.81 -5.16
C TYR A 440 4.18 14.70 -4.79
N ALA A 441 5.03 14.96 -3.80
CA ALA A 441 5.92 13.97 -3.23
C ALA A 441 5.11 12.94 -2.43
N GLN A 442 5.53 11.67 -2.50
CA GLN A 442 4.87 10.55 -1.82
C GLN A 442 4.83 10.75 -0.29
N TYR A 443 5.94 11.16 0.34
CA TYR A 443 5.97 11.46 1.79
C TYR A 443 7.20 12.25 2.24
N LEU A 444 7.10 12.81 3.45
CA LEU A 444 8.23 13.17 4.31
C LEU A 444 8.59 11.99 5.23
N TYR A 445 9.87 11.68 5.37
CA TYR A 445 10.38 10.60 6.23
C TYR A 445 11.66 11.01 6.98
N GLY A 446 11.96 10.31 8.07
CA GLY A 446 13.13 10.56 8.91
C GLY A 446 12.82 10.28 10.38
N ARG A 447 13.59 10.88 11.29
CA ARG A 447 13.38 10.76 12.74
C ARG A 447 13.00 12.10 13.35
N ASN A 448 13.97 12.91 13.76
CA ASN A 448 13.67 14.25 14.28
C ASN A 448 13.53 15.28 13.15
N LYS A 449 14.44 15.24 12.17
CA LYS A 449 14.44 16.08 10.98
C LYS A 449 14.04 15.23 9.77
N LEU A 450 13.12 15.76 8.97
CA LEU A 450 12.50 15.03 7.87
C LEU A 450 13.11 15.42 6.54
N ILE A 451 13.06 14.48 5.60
CA ILE A 451 13.53 14.59 4.23
C ILE A 451 12.36 14.24 3.31
N LEU A 452 12.28 14.93 2.17
CA LEU A 452 11.30 14.66 1.13
C LEU A 452 11.71 13.44 0.29
N SER A 453 10.77 12.52 0.07
CA SER A 453 10.87 11.47 -0.95
C SER A 453 10.14 11.96 -2.22
N PRO A 454 10.86 12.30 -3.31
CA PRO A 454 10.24 12.92 -4.50
C PRO A 454 9.54 11.92 -5.43
N ARG A 455 9.37 10.66 -5.00
CA ARG A 455 8.59 9.67 -5.75
C ARG A 455 7.14 10.09 -5.83
N SER A 456 6.45 9.74 -6.90
CA SER A 456 4.99 9.84 -6.98
C SER A 456 4.34 8.66 -6.24
N GLU A 457 3.12 8.87 -5.77
CA GLU A 457 2.25 7.83 -5.20
C GLU A 457 0.83 8.02 -5.73
N ALA A 458 0.40 7.10 -6.58
CA ALA A 458 -0.69 7.36 -7.52
C ALA A 458 -2.07 7.55 -6.89
N LEU A 459 -2.37 6.87 -5.77
CA LEU A 459 -3.65 7.03 -5.09
C LEU A 459 -3.71 8.39 -4.41
N GLY A 460 -2.63 8.81 -3.74
CA GLY A 460 -2.47 10.14 -3.17
C GLY A 460 -2.59 11.25 -4.21
N GLU A 461 -1.92 11.09 -5.36
CA GLU A 461 -2.06 12.02 -6.49
C GLU A 461 -3.52 12.14 -6.95
N ALA A 462 -4.21 11.02 -7.16
CA ALA A 462 -5.62 11.00 -7.53
C ALA A 462 -6.49 11.72 -6.47
N PHE A 463 -6.23 11.49 -5.18
CA PHE A 463 -6.96 12.15 -4.10
C PHE A 463 -6.71 13.65 -4.04
N THR A 464 -5.53 14.14 -4.43
CA THR A 464 -5.32 15.59 -4.48
C THR A 464 -6.27 16.28 -5.45
N VAL A 465 -6.56 15.62 -6.58
CA VAL A 465 -7.52 16.08 -7.59
C VAL A 465 -8.95 15.85 -7.13
N LEU A 466 -9.29 14.64 -6.69
CA LEU A 466 -10.67 14.27 -6.32
C LEU A 466 -11.19 15.05 -5.12
N PHE A 467 -10.36 15.29 -4.10
CA PHE A 467 -10.73 16.03 -2.89
C PHE A 467 -10.48 17.54 -2.98
N ASN A 468 -10.07 18.06 -4.15
CA ASN A 468 -9.76 19.49 -4.38
C ASN A 468 -8.68 20.02 -3.42
N ILE A 469 -7.63 19.23 -3.19
CA ILE A 469 -6.41 19.68 -2.48
C ILE A 469 -5.52 20.46 -3.46
N ALA A 470 -5.37 19.92 -4.67
CA ALA A 470 -4.82 20.62 -5.80
C ALA A 470 -5.84 21.66 -6.31
N ASN A 471 -5.39 22.88 -6.58
CA ASN A 471 -6.20 23.83 -7.35
C ASN A 471 -6.30 23.40 -8.82
N GLU A 472 -7.12 24.07 -9.63
CA GLU A 472 -7.36 23.70 -11.04
C GLU A 472 -6.06 23.56 -11.87
N GLN A 473 -5.13 24.51 -11.76
CA GLN A 473 -3.86 24.46 -12.47
C GLN A 473 -2.94 23.34 -11.95
N GLN A 474 -2.92 23.12 -10.63
CA GLN A 474 -2.16 22.00 -10.06
C GLN A 474 -2.76 20.66 -10.50
N ALA A 475 -4.09 20.54 -10.54
CA ALA A 475 -4.76 19.31 -10.92
C ALA A 475 -4.48 18.93 -12.37
N GLU A 476 -4.49 19.90 -13.29
CA GLU A 476 -4.02 19.69 -14.67
C GLU A 476 -2.58 19.19 -14.67
N ARG A 477 -1.67 19.88 -13.97
CA ARG A 477 -0.25 19.48 -13.90
C ARG A 477 -0.04 18.10 -13.28
N VAL A 478 -0.81 17.70 -12.27
CA VAL A 478 -0.71 16.36 -11.67
C VAL A 478 -1.00 15.30 -12.74
N ILE A 479 -2.12 15.44 -13.46
CA ILE A 479 -2.48 14.49 -14.52
C ILE A 479 -1.47 14.53 -15.69
N GLU A 480 -0.92 15.71 -15.97
CA GLU A 480 0.10 15.94 -16.99
C GLU A 480 1.55 15.73 -16.50
N ASN A 481 1.83 15.17 -15.33
CA ASN A 481 3.23 14.93 -14.94
C ASN A 481 3.45 13.69 -14.08
N THR A 482 2.42 13.16 -13.41
CA THR A 482 2.53 11.88 -12.69
C THR A 482 2.90 10.76 -13.66
N PRO A 483 4.02 10.04 -13.44
CA PRO A 483 4.47 8.98 -14.33
C PRO A 483 3.48 7.82 -14.47
N VAL A 484 3.32 7.33 -15.69
CA VAL A 484 2.57 6.12 -16.02
C VAL A 484 3.44 5.22 -16.90
N VAL A 485 3.18 3.92 -16.90
CA VAL A 485 3.87 2.95 -17.76
C VAL A 485 2.87 2.31 -18.72
N ASP A 486 3.34 1.46 -19.64
CA ASP A 486 2.53 0.93 -20.74
C ASP A 486 1.25 0.18 -20.28
N TYR A 487 1.32 -0.47 -19.11
CA TYR A 487 0.24 -1.27 -18.57
C TYR A 487 -0.67 -0.50 -17.59
N GLY A 488 -0.34 0.74 -17.23
CA GLY A 488 -1.11 1.57 -16.29
C GLY A 488 -0.25 2.45 -15.39
N VAL A 489 -0.89 3.08 -14.42
CA VAL A 489 -0.24 3.90 -13.38
C VAL A 489 0.34 3.00 -12.29
N PRO A 490 1.67 3.03 -12.04
CA PRO A 490 2.26 2.25 -10.97
C PRO A 490 1.90 2.86 -9.60
N CYS A 491 1.86 2.03 -8.55
CA CYS A 491 1.56 2.50 -7.20
C CYS A 491 2.56 3.57 -6.73
N ILE A 492 3.84 3.42 -7.09
CA ILE A 492 4.91 4.40 -6.87
C ILE A 492 5.80 4.53 -8.11
N TYR A 493 6.48 5.67 -8.29
CA TYR A 493 7.50 5.84 -9.34
C TYR A 493 8.58 6.88 -8.96
N PRO A 494 9.87 6.67 -9.33
CA PRO A 494 10.44 5.44 -9.88
C PRO A 494 10.39 4.27 -8.88
N GLN A 495 10.50 3.05 -9.40
CA GLN A 495 10.53 1.83 -8.61
C GLN A 495 11.78 1.78 -7.71
N ILE A 496 11.72 0.96 -6.67
CA ILE A 496 12.83 0.69 -5.76
C ILE A 496 13.58 -0.55 -6.27
N PRO A 497 14.90 -0.49 -6.48
CA PRO A 497 15.67 -1.65 -6.93
C PRO A 497 15.70 -2.76 -5.88
N GLU A 498 15.99 -3.99 -6.32
CA GLU A 498 16.19 -5.18 -5.45
C GLU A 498 14.94 -5.65 -4.68
N ILE A 499 13.77 -5.05 -4.90
CA ILE A 499 12.50 -5.44 -4.27
C ILE A 499 11.58 -6.10 -5.30
N PRO A 500 11.09 -7.32 -5.05
CA PRO A 500 10.19 -8.02 -5.97
C PRO A 500 8.83 -7.32 -6.08
N PRO A 501 8.11 -7.47 -7.21
CA PRO A 501 6.84 -6.78 -7.45
C PRO A 501 5.75 -7.10 -6.42
N TYR A 502 5.12 -6.07 -5.88
CA TYR A 502 3.81 -6.14 -5.21
C TYR A 502 3.20 -4.75 -5.10
N HIS A 503 3.63 -3.94 -4.11
CA HIS A 503 3.37 -2.49 -4.11
C HIS A 503 4.45 -1.77 -4.92
N ASN A 504 5.73 -2.14 -4.74
CA ASN A 504 6.81 -1.74 -5.62
C ASN A 504 6.65 -2.42 -6.97
N ASN A 505 7.01 -1.75 -8.06
CA ASN A 505 6.92 -2.30 -9.41
C ASN A 505 5.55 -2.93 -9.72
N GLY A 506 4.49 -2.38 -9.12
CA GLY A 506 3.15 -2.92 -9.14
C GLY A 506 2.13 -1.91 -9.68
N ILE A 507 1.14 -2.42 -10.42
CA ILE A 507 -0.04 -1.69 -10.88
C ILE A 507 -1.25 -2.37 -10.26
N TRP A 508 -2.00 -1.62 -9.47
CA TRP A 508 -3.22 -2.12 -8.81
C TRP A 508 -4.44 -1.54 -9.51
N PRO A 509 -5.37 -2.36 -10.05
CA PRO A 509 -6.51 -1.88 -10.83
C PRO A 509 -7.40 -0.88 -10.09
N PHE A 510 -7.49 -0.95 -8.76
CA PHE A 510 -8.26 0.02 -7.99
C PHE A 510 -7.58 1.39 -7.91
N VAL A 511 -6.25 1.43 -7.83
CA VAL A 511 -5.47 2.68 -7.88
C VAL A 511 -5.64 3.29 -9.28
N GLN A 512 -5.55 2.46 -10.32
CA GLN A 512 -5.85 2.87 -11.69
C GLN A 512 -7.28 3.42 -11.82
N ALA A 513 -8.27 2.83 -11.14
CA ALA A 513 -9.65 3.31 -11.17
C ALA A 513 -9.81 4.72 -10.56
N TYR A 514 -9.19 4.99 -9.40
CA TYR A 514 -9.16 6.34 -8.83
C TYR A 514 -8.39 7.32 -9.72
N TRP A 515 -7.28 6.89 -10.32
CA TRP A 515 -6.53 7.69 -11.28
C TRP A 515 -7.37 8.05 -12.52
N ASN A 516 -8.11 7.08 -13.07
CA ASN A 516 -9.03 7.28 -14.19
C ASN A 516 -10.12 8.28 -13.83
N TRP A 517 -10.66 8.20 -12.61
CA TRP A 517 -11.66 9.17 -12.12
C TRP A 517 -11.06 10.58 -12.01
N ALA A 518 -9.84 10.71 -11.50
CA ALA A 518 -9.13 12.00 -11.45
C ALA A 518 -8.87 12.56 -12.87
N CYS A 519 -8.42 11.73 -13.81
CA CYS A 519 -8.22 12.10 -15.22
C CYS A 519 -9.54 12.54 -15.88
N ALA A 520 -10.64 11.83 -15.60
CA ALA A 520 -11.95 12.17 -16.12
C ALA A 520 -12.42 13.54 -15.60
N LYS A 521 -12.18 13.81 -14.31
CA LYS A 521 -12.52 15.08 -13.64
C LYS A 521 -11.78 16.29 -14.22
N THR A 522 -10.53 16.13 -14.64
CA THR A 522 -9.76 17.20 -15.32
C THR A 522 -10.01 17.26 -16.83
N GLY A 523 -10.79 16.32 -17.39
CA GLY A 523 -11.11 16.30 -18.80
C GLY A 523 -9.98 15.77 -19.70
N ASN A 524 -8.97 15.11 -19.14
CA ASN A 524 -7.85 14.54 -19.91
C ASN A 524 -8.24 13.19 -20.54
N THR A 525 -8.80 13.24 -21.75
CA THR A 525 -9.30 12.04 -22.46
C THR A 525 -8.21 11.02 -22.78
N SER A 526 -6.99 11.43 -23.13
CA SER A 526 -5.91 10.48 -23.45
C SER A 526 -5.46 9.68 -22.23
N ALA A 527 -5.38 10.31 -21.06
CA ALA A 527 -5.07 9.61 -19.81
C ALA A 527 -6.19 8.63 -19.41
N VAL A 528 -7.45 9.02 -19.61
CA VAL A 528 -8.60 8.11 -19.44
C VAL A 528 -8.50 6.92 -20.40
N GLU A 529 -8.25 7.13 -21.69
CA GLU A 529 -8.12 6.06 -22.69
C GLU A 529 -7.02 5.05 -22.32
N GLN A 530 -5.83 5.52 -21.92
CA GLN A 530 -4.74 4.65 -21.49
C GLN A 530 -5.12 3.81 -20.27
N GLY A 531 -5.67 4.44 -19.24
CA GLY A 531 -6.04 3.73 -18.02
C GLY A 531 -7.18 2.72 -18.22
N LEU A 532 -8.15 3.04 -19.07
CA LEU A 532 -9.20 2.08 -19.47
C LEU A 532 -8.62 0.91 -20.27
N ALA A 533 -7.64 1.16 -21.14
CA ALA A 533 -6.99 0.12 -21.91
C ALA A 533 -6.25 -0.89 -21.02
N GLY A 534 -5.52 -0.42 -20.00
CA GLY A 534 -4.85 -1.27 -19.01
C GLY A 534 -5.82 -2.15 -18.22
N MET A 535 -6.93 -1.57 -17.73
CA MET A 535 -7.96 -2.32 -17.00
C MET A 535 -8.68 -3.34 -17.87
N ASN A 536 -9.10 -2.96 -19.09
CA ASN A 536 -9.76 -3.86 -20.03
C ASN A 536 -8.85 -5.01 -20.47
N ARG A 537 -7.57 -4.70 -20.72
CA ARG A 537 -6.55 -5.70 -21.04
C ARG A 537 -6.50 -6.76 -19.93
N ALA A 538 -6.27 -6.33 -18.69
CA ALA A 538 -6.06 -7.21 -17.57
C ALA A 538 -7.26 -8.13 -17.32
N ALA A 539 -8.45 -7.55 -17.16
CA ALA A 539 -9.66 -8.32 -16.87
C ALA A 539 -10.02 -9.30 -18.00
N ALA A 540 -9.85 -8.90 -19.26
CA ALA A 540 -10.15 -9.78 -20.40
C ALA A 540 -9.14 -10.93 -20.55
N LEU A 541 -7.84 -10.65 -20.44
CA LEU A 541 -6.82 -11.69 -20.60
C LEU A 541 -6.84 -12.67 -19.42
N PHE A 542 -7.04 -12.17 -18.19
CA PHE A 542 -7.00 -13.01 -16.99
C PHE A 542 -8.34 -13.65 -16.64
N LEU A 543 -9.42 -13.21 -17.30
CA LEU A 543 -10.80 -13.65 -17.06
C LEU A 543 -11.28 -13.47 -15.61
N THR A 544 -10.74 -12.47 -14.92
CA THR A 544 -11.10 -12.09 -13.54
C THR A 544 -10.52 -10.72 -13.22
N ASN A 545 -11.13 -10.01 -12.28
CA ASN A 545 -10.53 -8.79 -11.72
C ASN A 545 -9.44 -9.14 -10.69
N LYS A 546 -8.20 -9.25 -11.16
CA LYS A 546 -6.99 -9.51 -10.34
C LYS A 546 -6.66 -8.37 -9.38
N GLU A 547 -5.99 -8.68 -8.28
CA GLU A 547 -5.53 -7.70 -7.27
C GLU A 547 -4.50 -6.72 -7.80
N ASN A 548 -3.46 -7.21 -8.48
CA ASN A 548 -2.36 -6.41 -8.96
C ASN A 548 -1.64 -7.06 -10.16
N MET A 549 -0.75 -6.30 -10.81
CA MET A 549 0.08 -6.70 -11.94
C MET A 549 1.47 -6.11 -11.78
N VAL A 550 2.47 -6.71 -12.44
CA VAL A 550 3.83 -6.17 -12.52
C VAL A 550 3.84 -4.99 -13.49
N ALA A 551 4.44 -3.87 -13.10
CA ALA A 551 4.47 -2.66 -13.92
C ALA A 551 5.29 -2.82 -15.23
N ASP A 552 6.26 -3.74 -15.23
CA ASP A 552 7.19 -3.96 -16.34
C ASP A 552 6.60 -4.76 -17.50
N ASN A 553 5.80 -5.80 -17.21
CA ASN A 553 5.30 -6.75 -18.22
C ASN A 553 3.76 -6.90 -18.19
N GLY A 554 3.10 -6.28 -17.20
CA GLY A 554 1.66 -6.34 -17.01
C GLY A 554 1.13 -7.73 -16.63
N ASP A 555 1.98 -8.68 -16.25
CA ASP A 555 1.57 -10.03 -15.82
C ASP A 555 1.21 -10.05 -14.33
N PHE A 556 0.43 -11.04 -13.91
CA PHE A 556 0.01 -11.19 -12.52
C PHE A 556 0.87 -12.18 -11.72
N ARG A 557 1.72 -13.01 -12.35
CA ARG A 557 2.39 -14.13 -11.67
C ARG A 557 3.70 -13.74 -10.99
N ASP A 558 4.43 -12.74 -11.47
CA ASP A 558 5.69 -12.31 -10.83
C ASP A 558 5.46 -11.39 -9.61
N THR A 559 4.22 -11.24 -9.13
CA THR A 559 3.89 -10.49 -7.91
C THR A 559 3.96 -11.38 -6.68
N GLU A 560 4.44 -10.87 -5.54
CA GLU A 560 4.63 -11.66 -4.31
C GLU A 560 3.34 -12.33 -3.80
N VAL A 561 2.20 -11.63 -3.87
CA VAL A 561 0.86 -12.15 -3.60
C VAL A 561 -0.18 -11.50 -4.53
N ASN A 562 -1.23 -12.24 -4.85
CA ASN A 562 -2.31 -11.79 -5.74
C ASN A 562 -3.60 -12.56 -5.44
N SER A 563 -4.73 -12.05 -5.90
CA SER A 563 -6.04 -12.68 -5.72
C SER A 563 -6.95 -12.47 -6.91
N ASN A 564 -7.74 -13.49 -7.25
CA ASN A 564 -8.87 -13.36 -8.19
C ASN A 564 -10.04 -12.66 -7.52
N ARG A 565 -10.96 -12.13 -8.35
CA ARG A 565 -12.18 -11.44 -7.92
C ARG A 565 -11.90 -10.49 -6.75
N GLN A 566 -10.80 -9.76 -6.81
CA GLN A 566 -10.38 -8.96 -5.68
C GLN A 566 -11.32 -7.76 -5.57
N LEU A 567 -11.92 -7.55 -4.39
CA LEU A 567 -13.07 -6.65 -4.18
C LEU A 567 -12.84 -5.23 -4.73
N TRP A 568 -11.61 -4.75 -4.56
CA TRP A 568 -11.18 -3.45 -5.06
C TRP A 568 -11.16 -3.36 -6.57
N SER A 569 -10.62 -4.38 -7.21
CA SER A 569 -10.49 -4.44 -8.66
C SER A 569 -11.85 -4.63 -9.30
N VAL A 570 -12.73 -5.42 -8.68
CA VAL A 570 -14.14 -5.57 -9.07
C VAL A 570 -14.86 -4.21 -9.01
N ALA A 571 -14.78 -3.51 -7.87
CA ALA A 571 -15.35 -2.17 -7.72
C ALA A 571 -14.68 -1.15 -8.66
N GLY A 572 -13.37 -1.29 -8.87
CA GLY A 572 -12.57 -0.50 -9.78
C GLY A 572 -13.09 -0.60 -11.20
N TYR A 573 -13.35 -1.81 -11.71
CA TYR A 573 -13.91 -2.00 -13.04
C TYR A 573 -15.29 -1.36 -13.17
N MET A 574 -16.18 -1.61 -12.21
CA MET A 574 -17.52 -0.98 -12.19
C MET A 574 -17.47 0.55 -12.18
N SER A 575 -16.45 1.15 -11.55
CA SER A 575 -16.27 2.60 -11.53
C SER A 575 -16.04 3.20 -12.93
N THR A 576 -15.56 2.41 -13.90
CA THR A 576 -15.50 2.82 -15.31
C THR A 576 -16.87 3.24 -15.82
N ILE A 577 -17.91 2.47 -15.48
CA ILE A 577 -19.28 2.76 -15.90
C ILE A 577 -19.82 3.94 -15.09
N TYR A 578 -19.71 3.87 -13.77
CA TYR A 578 -20.41 4.79 -12.89
C TYR A 578 -19.69 6.13 -12.71
N ARG A 579 -18.40 6.13 -12.39
CA ARG A 579 -17.61 7.33 -12.08
C ARG A 579 -17.02 7.99 -13.32
N VAL A 580 -16.73 7.24 -14.38
CA VAL A 580 -16.12 7.77 -15.61
C VAL A 580 -17.18 7.98 -16.71
N PHE A 581 -17.79 6.93 -17.24
CA PHE A 581 -18.70 7.05 -18.39
C PHE A 581 -19.98 7.81 -18.06
N ALA A 582 -20.65 7.46 -16.96
CA ALA A 582 -21.82 8.20 -16.48
C ALA A 582 -21.45 9.46 -15.68
N GLY A 583 -20.25 9.49 -15.10
CA GLY A 583 -19.78 10.62 -14.30
C GLY A 583 -20.64 10.86 -13.05
N MET A 584 -21.16 9.81 -12.44
CA MET A 584 -22.04 9.88 -11.27
C MET A 584 -21.29 10.45 -10.07
N ASN A 585 -21.71 11.62 -9.62
CA ASN A 585 -21.25 12.25 -8.39
C ASN A 585 -22.42 12.50 -7.44
N PHE A 586 -22.43 11.78 -6.30
CA PHE A 586 -23.46 11.92 -5.28
C PHE A 586 -23.10 13.08 -4.36
N GLU A 587 -24.03 14.00 -4.15
CA GLU A 587 -23.92 15.15 -3.26
C GLU A 587 -25.15 15.25 -2.34
N LEU A 588 -25.13 16.16 -1.36
CA LEU A 588 -26.25 16.33 -0.43
C LEU A 588 -27.53 16.81 -1.11
N ASP A 589 -27.42 17.56 -2.21
CA ASP A 589 -28.55 18.09 -2.98
C ASP A 589 -29.08 17.10 -4.04
N GLY A 590 -28.30 16.10 -4.43
CA GLY A 590 -28.71 15.07 -5.38
C GLY A 590 -27.56 14.37 -6.10
N LEU A 591 -27.89 13.70 -7.19
CA LEU A 591 -26.95 13.03 -8.08
C LEU A 591 -26.64 13.93 -9.29
N HIS A 592 -25.38 14.35 -9.44
CA HIS A 592 -24.87 15.09 -10.59
C HIS A 592 -24.20 14.14 -11.58
N PHE A 593 -24.28 14.46 -12.88
CA PHE A 593 -23.62 13.69 -13.93
C PHE A 593 -22.56 14.53 -14.65
N HIS A 594 -21.35 13.99 -14.73
CA HIS A 594 -20.18 14.55 -15.43
C HIS A 594 -19.56 13.50 -16.38
N PRO A 595 -20.32 12.99 -17.35
CA PRO A 595 -19.91 11.86 -18.19
C PRO A 595 -18.66 12.18 -18.99
N HIS A 596 -17.77 11.19 -19.11
CA HIS A 596 -16.58 11.25 -19.93
C HIS A 596 -16.48 9.97 -20.77
N ILE A 597 -16.75 10.06 -22.07
CA ILE A 597 -16.68 8.92 -22.99
C ILE A 597 -15.62 9.20 -24.07
N PRO A 598 -14.54 8.43 -24.16
CA PRO A 598 -13.57 8.62 -25.23
C PRO A 598 -14.15 8.25 -26.60
N SER A 599 -13.67 8.91 -27.65
CA SER A 599 -14.26 8.80 -29.02
C SER A 599 -14.17 7.39 -29.63
N SER A 600 -13.26 6.56 -29.12
CA SER A 600 -13.10 5.19 -29.58
C SER A 600 -14.16 4.24 -28.98
N TYR A 601 -14.76 4.57 -27.83
CA TYR A 601 -15.66 3.72 -27.03
C TYR A 601 -17.14 3.77 -27.44
N GLY A 602 -17.42 4.09 -28.70
CA GLY A 602 -18.78 4.09 -29.25
C GLY A 602 -19.45 5.47 -29.25
N LYS A 603 -20.70 5.47 -29.70
CA LYS A 603 -21.56 6.66 -29.81
C LYS A 603 -22.70 6.64 -28.81
N GLN A 604 -22.99 5.50 -28.20
CA GLN A 604 -24.08 5.38 -27.24
C GLN A 604 -23.73 4.41 -26.11
N LEU A 605 -24.09 4.79 -24.89
CA LEU A 605 -24.14 3.93 -23.70
C LEU A 605 -25.52 4.06 -23.07
N ALA A 606 -26.21 2.94 -22.89
CA ALA A 606 -27.43 2.87 -22.11
C ALA A 606 -27.14 2.15 -20.79
N ILE A 607 -27.64 2.72 -19.68
CA ILE A 607 -27.61 2.12 -18.35
C ILE A 607 -29.04 2.12 -17.85
N SER A 608 -29.58 0.96 -17.53
CA SER A 608 -30.95 0.79 -17.07
C SER A 608 -31.01 0.33 -15.63
N ASN A 609 -32.14 0.61 -14.97
CA ASN A 609 -32.42 0.14 -13.61
C ASN A 609 -31.44 0.65 -12.53
N ILE A 610 -30.88 1.86 -12.67
CA ILE A 610 -30.10 2.47 -11.58
C ILE A 610 -31.07 2.83 -10.44
N LYS A 611 -30.83 2.28 -9.25
CA LYS A 611 -31.57 2.64 -8.04
C LYS A 611 -30.90 3.82 -7.37
N TYR A 612 -31.67 4.86 -7.11
CA TYR A 612 -31.23 6.02 -6.34
C TYR A 612 -32.37 6.49 -5.44
N ARG A 613 -32.31 6.11 -4.16
CA ARG A 613 -33.38 6.35 -3.18
C ARG A 613 -34.72 5.83 -3.72
N GLU A 614 -35.76 6.67 -3.71
CA GLU A 614 -37.10 6.35 -4.22
C GLU A 614 -37.22 6.46 -5.76
N ALA A 615 -36.12 6.75 -6.47
CA ALA A 615 -36.07 6.84 -7.92
C ALA A 615 -35.43 5.60 -8.57
N THR A 616 -35.93 5.26 -9.76
CA THR A 616 -35.26 4.35 -10.70
C THR A 616 -34.91 5.14 -11.96
N LEU A 617 -33.64 5.10 -12.37
CA LEU A 617 -33.11 5.90 -13.47
C LEU A 617 -32.71 4.99 -14.64
N ASP A 618 -33.15 5.35 -15.83
CA ASP A 618 -32.61 4.83 -17.09
C ASP A 618 -31.87 5.96 -17.79
N ILE A 619 -30.56 5.79 -17.99
CA ILE A 619 -29.66 6.80 -18.53
C ILE A 619 -29.22 6.37 -19.93
N THR A 620 -29.37 7.25 -20.91
CA THR A 620 -28.78 7.11 -22.24
C THR A 620 -27.80 8.24 -22.47
N ILE A 621 -26.53 7.92 -22.68
CA ILE A 621 -25.49 8.87 -23.01
C ILE A 621 -25.18 8.73 -24.49
N LYS A 622 -25.21 9.83 -25.24
CA LYS A 622 -24.99 9.88 -26.68
C LYS A 622 -23.79 10.77 -26.99
N GLY A 623 -22.96 10.36 -27.94
CA GLY A 623 -21.75 11.07 -28.34
C GLY A 623 -20.54 10.72 -27.49
N HIS A 624 -19.50 11.54 -27.60
CA HIS A 624 -18.21 11.37 -26.93
C HIS A 624 -17.66 12.72 -26.46
N GLY A 625 -16.65 12.69 -25.60
CA GLY A 625 -16.06 13.83 -24.91
C GLY A 625 -16.51 13.91 -23.45
N SER A 626 -16.26 15.06 -22.83
CA SER A 626 -16.59 15.34 -21.42
C SER A 626 -17.56 16.52 -21.23
N ILE A 627 -18.00 17.16 -22.33
CA ILE A 627 -18.84 18.35 -22.28
C ILE A 627 -20.28 18.00 -22.64
N ILE A 628 -21.21 18.24 -21.71
CA ILE A 628 -22.64 18.05 -21.93
C ILE A 628 -23.16 19.15 -22.86
N LYS A 629 -23.65 18.75 -24.02
CA LYS A 629 -24.33 19.62 -24.99
C LYS A 629 -25.77 19.89 -24.59
N SER A 630 -26.49 18.84 -24.19
CA SER A 630 -27.88 18.90 -23.76
C SER A 630 -28.24 17.72 -22.87
N CYS A 631 -29.23 17.91 -22.00
CA CYS A 631 -29.80 16.84 -21.20
C CYS A 631 -31.34 16.94 -21.23
N THR A 632 -32.01 15.80 -21.36
CA THR A 632 -33.46 15.71 -21.17
C THR A 632 -33.82 14.71 -20.10
N ILE A 633 -34.78 15.06 -19.25
CA ILE A 633 -35.36 14.17 -18.23
C ILE A 633 -36.83 14.00 -18.56
N ASN A 634 -37.29 12.77 -18.77
CA ASN A 634 -38.66 12.44 -19.17
C ASN A 634 -39.13 13.25 -20.40
N ASN A 635 -38.27 13.31 -21.43
CA ASN A 635 -38.46 14.05 -22.69
C ASN A 635 -38.60 15.58 -22.55
N LYS A 636 -38.17 16.16 -21.42
CA LYS A 636 -38.14 17.61 -21.19
C LYS A 636 -36.71 18.07 -20.99
N GLU A 637 -36.34 19.21 -21.56
CA GLU A 637 -35.03 19.82 -21.34
C GLU A 637 -34.77 20.05 -19.85
N GLY A 638 -33.56 19.73 -19.41
CA GLY A 638 -33.15 19.83 -18.01
C GLY A 638 -31.65 19.87 -17.86
N LYS A 639 -31.21 19.96 -16.60
CA LYS A 639 -29.80 19.79 -16.24
C LYS A 639 -29.51 18.30 -16.05
N ALA A 640 -28.26 17.90 -16.24
CA ALA A 640 -27.80 16.54 -15.94
C ALA A 640 -27.66 16.34 -14.43
N PHE A 641 -28.79 16.34 -13.74
CA PHE A 641 -28.91 16.33 -12.28
C PHE A 641 -30.25 15.71 -11.86
N ILE A 642 -30.22 14.87 -10.84
CA ILE A 642 -31.40 14.29 -10.20
C ILE A 642 -31.43 14.71 -8.74
N PRO A 643 -32.46 15.44 -8.29
CA PRO A 643 -32.52 15.92 -6.92
C PRO A 643 -32.67 14.75 -5.94
N HIS A 644 -32.17 14.94 -4.73
CA HIS A 644 -32.14 13.96 -3.66
C HIS A 644 -33.53 13.43 -3.21
N ASN A 645 -34.61 14.10 -3.62
CA ASN A 645 -36.00 13.74 -3.33
C ASN A 645 -36.77 13.26 -4.58
N ALA A 646 -36.07 12.95 -5.68
CA ALA A 646 -36.66 12.35 -6.85
C ALA A 646 -37.36 11.02 -6.51
N GLN A 647 -38.47 10.74 -7.20
CA GLN A 647 -39.30 9.57 -6.96
C GLN A 647 -39.79 8.98 -8.28
N GLY A 648 -39.96 7.67 -8.30
CA GLY A 648 -40.50 6.96 -9.46
C GLY A 648 -39.47 6.79 -10.56
N HIS A 649 -39.95 6.56 -11.78
CA HIS A 649 -39.11 6.24 -12.93
C HIS A 649 -38.71 7.49 -13.71
N HIS A 650 -37.43 7.62 -14.02
CA HIS A 650 -36.88 8.72 -14.80
C HIS A 650 -36.04 8.23 -15.98
N GLN A 651 -36.39 8.71 -17.17
CA GLN A 651 -35.60 8.53 -18.39
C GLN A 651 -34.72 9.76 -18.59
N ILE A 652 -33.40 9.57 -18.61
CA ILE A 652 -32.41 10.62 -18.73
C ILE A 652 -31.66 10.40 -20.04
N VAL A 653 -31.60 11.42 -20.90
CA VAL A 653 -30.79 11.40 -22.11
C VAL A 653 -29.79 12.54 -22.03
N ILE A 654 -28.49 12.20 -22.03
CA ILE A 654 -27.39 13.15 -22.01
C ILE A 654 -26.70 13.09 -23.37
N GLU A 655 -26.63 14.21 -24.07
CA GLU A 655 -25.87 14.32 -25.32
C GLU A 655 -24.57 15.07 -25.06
N LEU A 656 -23.46 14.47 -25.47
CA LEU A 656 -22.12 15.04 -25.38
C LEU A 656 -21.77 15.75 -26.68
N GLN A 657 -20.99 16.81 -26.56
CA GLN A 657 -20.27 17.39 -27.68
C GLN A 657 -18.78 17.10 -27.55
N GLU A 658 -18.10 17.09 -28.69
CA GLU A 658 -16.66 16.90 -28.76
C GLU A 658 -15.94 17.96 -27.93
N SER A 659 -15.24 17.52 -26.89
CA SER A 659 -14.28 18.35 -26.16
C SER A 659 -13.00 18.45 -26.98
N LYS A 660 -12.29 19.59 -26.87
CA LYS A 660 -10.93 19.66 -27.39
C LYS A 660 -10.13 18.54 -26.72
N GLN A 661 -9.50 17.68 -27.52
CA GLN A 661 -8.44 16.83 -26.99
C GLN A 661 -7.36 17.78 -26.43
N VAL A 662 -7.25 17.82 -25.10
CA VAL A 662 -6.01 18.28 -24.47
C VAL A 662 -4.91 17.41 -25.06
N GLN A 663 -3.81 18.01 -25.51
CA GLN A 663 -2.73 17.27 -26.17
C GLN A 663 -2.41 16.02 -25.36
N ALA A 664 -2.35 14.87 -26.05
CA ALA A 664 -1.95 13.61 -25.44
C ALA A 664 -0.57 13.81 -24.80
N VAL A 665 -0.53 13.99 -23.48
CA VAL A 665 0.74 14.04 -22.80
C VAL A 665 1.16 12.59 -22.63
N LYS A 666 2.07 12.15 -23.49
CA LYS A 666 2.68 10.82 -23.43
C LYS A 666 3.57 10.77 -22.19
N HIS A 667 2.97 10.45 -21.05
CA HIS A 667 3.69 10.09 -19.83
C HIS A 667 3.98 8.60 -19.73
N SER A 668 3.64 7.80 -20.75
CA SER A 668 4.22 6.45 -20.87
C SER A 668 5.72 6.64 -20.96
N GLN A 669 6.38 6.36 -19.85
CA GLN A 669 7.82 6.33 -19.73
C GLN A 669 8.23 4.88 -19.55
N ASP A 670 9.48 4.59 -19.88
CA ASP A 670 10.08 3.32 -19.51
C ASP A 670 9.92 3.12 -18.01
N ASN A 671 9.67 1.88 -17.60
CA ASN A 671 9.65 1.53 -16.20
C ASN A 671 11.06 1.72 -15.63
N GLN A 672 11.24 2.69 -14.72
CA GLN A 672 12.55 3.05 -14.19
C GLN A 672 12.68 2.71 -12.72
N PHE A 673 13.93 2.43 -12.34
CA PHE A 673 14.32 2.19 -10.97
C PHE A 673 15.22 3.32 -10.47
N SER A 674 15.02 3.69 -9.21
CA SER A 674 15.90 4.57 -8.46
C SER A 674 17.26 3.91 -8.16
N LEU A 675 18.21 4.69 -7.64
CA LEU A 675 19.48 4.16 -7.14
C LEU A 675 19.28 3.43 -5.80
N VAL A 676 20.10 2.40 -5.54
CA VAL A 676 20.10 1.67 -4.27
C VAL A 676 20.41 2.61 -3.11
N THR A 677 19.69 2.46 -2.00
CA THR A 677 19.88 3.26 -0.79
C THR A 677 21.28 3.05 -0.21
N PRO A 678 22.11 4.11 -0.04
CA PRO A 678 23.43 3.98 0.57
C PRO A 678 23.35 3.43 1.99
N ARG A 679 24.31 2.58 2.36
CA ARG A 679 24.43 2.07 3.73
C ARG A 679 25.50 2.81 4.49
N LEU A 680 25.03 3.67 5.38
CA LEU A 680 25.89 4.51 6.20
C LEU A 680 26.45 3.70 7.36
N GLN A 681 27.76 3.81 7.56
CA GLN A 681 28.46 3.31 8.72
C GLN A 681 29.25 4.45 9.34
N ARG A 682 29.34 4.44 10.67
CA ARG A 682 30.10 5.42 11.42
C ARG A 682 31.29 4.80 12.11
N ASN A 683 32.46 5.38 11.89
CA ASN A 683 33.66 5.12 12.66
C ASN A 683 34.17 6.43 13.27
N ARG A 684 33.93 6.62 14.58
CA ARG A 684 34.23 7.85 15.31
C ARG A 684 33.55 9.08 14.68
N ASN A 685 34.31 9.96 14.03
CA ASN A 685 33.82 11.15 13.35
C ASN A 685 33.73 10.97 11.83
N LYS A 686 34.06 9.80 11.29
CA LYS A 686 34.02 9.52 9.86
C LYS A 686 32.76 8.71 9.54
N LEU A 687 31.96 9.23 8.62
CA LEU A 687 30.86 8.53 7.96
C LEU A 687 31.39 7.87 6.69
N MET A 688 31.03 6.62 6.45
CA MET A 688 31.50 5.83 5.31
C MET A 688 30.34 5.02 4.73
N TRP A 689 30.35 4.78 3.42
CA TRP A 689 29.39 3.91 2.74
C TRP A 689 30.08 3.17 1.61
N ASN A 690 29.41 2.17 1.04
CA ASN A 690 29.91 1.49 -0.16
C ASN A 690 29.56 2.30 -1.42
N GLU A 691 30.31 2.05 -2.49
CA GLU A 691 29.94 2.55 -3.81
C GLU A 691 28.57 2.00 -4.23
N VAL A 692 27.77 2.83 -4.88
CA VAL A 692 26.42 2.52 -5.37
C VAL A 692 26.51 2.51 -6.88
N GLU A 693 26.18 1.39 -7.50
CA GLU A 693 26.22 1.25 -8.95
C GLU A 693 25.35 2.31 -9.63
N GLY A 694 25.89 2.94 -10.68
CA GLY A 694 25.21 4.01 -11.41
C GLY A 694 25.18 5.38 -10.73
N ALA A 695 25.72 5.53 -9.50
CA ALA A 695 25.84 6.82 -8.84
C ALA A 695 27.01 7.63 -9.42
N THR A 696 26.78 8.92 -9.66
CA THR A 696 27.82 9.86 -10.13
C THR A 696 28.37 10.75 -9.01
N ALA A 697 27.59 10.91 -7.94
CA ALA A 697 27.96 11.65 -6.73
C ALA A 697 27.07 11.21 -5.55
N TYR A 698 27.42 11.70 -4.37
CA TYR A 698 26.68 11.53 -3.12
C TYR A 698 26.34 12.88 -2.51
N GLN A 699 25.10 13.02 -2.05
CA GLN A 699 24.64 14.17 -1.29
C GLN A 699 24.70 13.88 0.21
N VAL A 700 25.44 14.69 0.95
CA VAL A 700 25.49 14.64 2.42
C VAL A 700 24.46 15.59 2.98
N LEU A 701 23.51 15.04 3.73
CA LEU A 701 22.46 15.78 4.41
C LEU A 701 22.80 15.90 5.90
N GLN A 702 22.69 17.11 6.44
CA GLN A 702 22.72 17.39 7.87
C GLN A 702 21.39 18.01 8.28
N ASP A 703 20.71 17.44 9.27
CA ASP A 703 19.41 17.87 9.76
C ASP A 703 18.36 18.00 8.64
N GLY A 704 18.40 17.07 7.68
CA GLY A 704 17.55 17.04 6.49
C GLY A 704 17.94 18.00 5.37
N LYS A 705 19.02 18.79 5.53
CA LYS A 705 19.46 19.79 4.54
C LYS A 705 20.76 19.38 3.87
N LEU A 706 20.85 19.62 2.57
CA LEU A 706 22.08 19.41 1.79
C LEU A 706 23.21 20.32 2.28
N ILE A 707 24.34 19.73 2.67
CA ILE A 707 25.55 20.46 3.08
C ILE A 707 26.76 20.22 2.18
N ALA A 708 26.79 19.09 1.46
CA ALA A 708 27.87 18.78 0.52
C ALA A 708 27.40 17.82 -0.58
N SER A 709 28.00 17.95 -1.76
CA SER A 709 27.93 16.96 -2.84
C SER A 709 29.35 16.51 -3.14
N ILE A 710 29.61 15.21 -3.05
CA ILE A 710 30.96 14.62 -3.08
C ILE A 710 31.00 13.37 -3.97
N ASN A 711 32.19 13.07 -4.50
CA ASN A 711 32.39 11.93 -5.41
C ASN A 711 33.20 10.79 -4.76
N ASN A 712 33.42 10.86 -3.45
CA ASN A 712 34.02 9.80 -2.65
C ASN A 712 32.99 9.21 -1.69
N ASN A 713 33.35 8.12 -1.02
CA ASN A 713 32.46 7.34 -0.17
C ASN A 713 32.66 7.60 1.33
N GLU A 714 33.17 8.78 1.67
CA GLU A 714 33.44 9.17 3.04
C GLU A 714 33.21 10.64 3.30
N PHE A 715 32.70 10.94 4.50
CA PHE A 715 32.52 12.31 4.98
C PHE A 715 32.99 12.43 6.43
N VAL A 716 33.74 13.47 6.74
CA VAL A 716 34.20 13.73 8.11
C VAL A 716 33.25 14.73 8.76
N THR A 717 32.63 14.31 9.86
CA THR A 717 31.77 15.17 10.68
C THR A 717 32.61 15.99 11.65
N GLU A 718 32.20 17.23 11.86
CA GLU A 718 32.77 18.11 12.88
C GLU A 718 32.18 17.78 14.27
N PRO A 719 32.98 17.84 15.35
CA PRO A 719 32.45 17.74 16.71
C PRO A 719 31.41 18.84 16.95
N SER A 720 30.25 18.46 17.51
CA SER A 720 29.19 19.40 17.84
C SER A 720 28.79 19.30 19.31
N SER A 721 28.50 20.46 19.91
CA SER A 721 27.94 20.55 21.26
C SER A 721 26.41 20.35 21.29
N VAL A 722 25.80 20.08 20.13
CA VAL A 722 24.36 19.92 19.95
C VAL A 722 24.08 18.73 19.04
N TYR A 723 22.87 18.20 19.14
CA TYR A 723 22.42 17.08 18.33
C TYR A 723 22.34 17.43 16.84
N HIS A 724 22.88 16.57 15.98
CA HIS A 724 22.70 16.61 14.53
C HIS A 724 22.41 15.22 13.97
N GLU A 725 21.58 15.17 12.92
CA GLU A 725 21.29 13.96 12.14
C GLU A 725 22.00 14.05 10.79
N TYR A 726 22.76 13.01 10.42
CA TYR A 726 23.39 12.89 9.10
C TYR A 726 22.81 11.73 8.30
N SER A 727 22.67 11.93 6.99
CA SER A 727 22.31 10.87 6.05
C SER A 727 22.90 11.15 4.67
N ILE A 728 22.94 10.13 3.82
CA ILE A 728 23.55 10.18 2.48
C ILE A 728 22.56 9.74 1.43
N LYS A 729 22.45 10.47 0.31
CA LYS A 729 21.76 10.03 -0.91
C LYS A 729 22.77 9.76 -2.02
N ALA A 730 22.56 8.70 -2.81
CA ALA A 730 23.24 8.51 -4.07
C ALA A 730 22.45 9.25 -5.17
N ILE A 731 23.17 9.91 -6.09
CA ILE A 731 22.56 10.67 -7.18
C ILE A 731 23.23 10.41 -8.53
N ASN A 732 22.43 10.48 -9.58
CA ASN A 732 22.88 10.63 -10.96
C ASN A 732 22.04 11.72 -11.67
N PRO A 733 22.29 12.05 -12.95
CA PRO A 733 21.54 13.11 -13.63
C PRO A 733 20.03 12.87 -13.73
N SER A 734 19.57 11.62 -13.64
CA SER A 734 18.16 11.25 -13.85
C SER A 734 17.42 10.91 -12.56
N ASN A 735 18.09 10.31 -11.57
CA ASN A 735 17.48 9.69 -10.41
C ASN A 735 18.26 9.92 -9.10
N GLU A 736 17.55 9.80 -7.98
CA GLU A 736 18.12 9.75 -6.62
C GLU A 736 17.66 8.50 -5.87
N SER A 737 18.51 8.02 -4.95
CA SER A 737 18.13 6.99 -3.98
C SER A 737 17.27 7.58 -2.86
N PHE A 738 16.70 6.72 -2.00
CA PHE A 738 16.37 7.17 -0.65
C PHE A 738 17.62 7.60 0.11
N SER A 739 17.46 8.35 1.19
CA SER A 739 18.56 8.62 2.12
C SER A 739 18.91 7.34 2.88
N SER A 740 20.20 7.20 3.19
CA SER A 740 20.69 6.20 4.13
C SER A 740 20.01 6.27 5.49
N GLN A 741 20.24 5.25 6.32
CA GLN A 741 19.91 5.32 7.74
C GLN A 741 20.51 6.57 8.38
N ILE A 742 19.77 7.16 9.32
CA ILE A 742 20.15 8.37 10.03
C ILE A 742 21.20 8.06 11.10
N GLU A 743 22.37 8.69 10.96
CA GLU A 743 23.45 8.68 11.95
C GLU A 743 23.39 9.95 12.81
N ALA A 744 23.18 9.76 14.11
CA ALA A 744 23.06 10.87 15.06
C ALA A 744 24.41 11.20 15.72
N ILE A 745 24.81 12.46 15.66
CA ILE A 745 25.92 13.00 16.45
C ILE A 745 25.36 13.57 17.74
N HIS A 746 25.55 12.84 18.85
CA HIS A 746 25.11 13.28 20.17
C HIS A 746 26.14 14.19 20.84
N PRO A 747 25.70 15.24 21.56
CA PRO A 747 26.59 15.98 22.44
C PRO A 747 26.97 15.12 23.66
N SER A 748 28.18 15.34 24.20
CA SER A 748 28.66 14.63 25.40
C SER A 748 27.82 14.90 26.66
N SER A 749 26.95 15.91 26.63
CA SER A 749 26.07 16.32 27.73
C SER A 749 24.68 15.67 27.70
N SER A 750 24.49 14.55 27.00
CA SER A 750 23.24 13.77 27.10
C SER A 750 23.08 13.17 28.51
N ILE A 751 21.84 13.02 28.96
CA ILE A 751 21.50 12.44 30.25
C ILE A 751 20.75 11.13 30.01
N THR A 752 21.26 10.05 30.61
CA THR A 752 20.62 8.73 30.62
C THR A 752 20.02 8.48 32.00
N VAL A 753 18.75 8.11 32.04
CA VAL A 753 18.01 7.74 33.25
C VAL A 753 17.66 6.27 33.18
N ASP A 754 18.05 5.51 34.19
CA ASP A 754 17.58 4.14 34.41
C ASP A 754 16.08 4.18 34.72
N ALA A 755 15.25 3.56 33.86
CA ALA A 755 13.80 3.59 33.98
C ALA A 755 13.32 2.96 35.30
N THR A 756 14.11 2.08 35.91
CA THR A 756 13.78 1.41 37.18
C THR A 756 13.78 2.38 38.37
N LEU A 757 14.26 3.61 38.20
CA LEU A 757 14.13 4.67 39.20
C LEU A 757 12.73 5.28 39.27
N MET A 758 11.87 5.00 38.28
CA MET A 758 10.52 5.58 38.18
C MET A 758 9.44 4.72 38.87
N SER A 759 9.69 3.43 39.06
CA SER A 759 8.74 2.49 39.66
C SER A 759 9.43 1.20 40.14
N LYS A 760 8.69 0.27 40.73
CA LYS A 760 9.21 -1.03 41.19
C LYS A 760 9.72 -1.88 40.01
N LEU A 761 10.91 -2.46 40.18
CA LEU A 761 11.53 -3.44 39.27
C LEU A 761 10.60 -4.61 38.93
N SER A 762 10.73 -5.12 37.70
CA SER A 762 10.16 -6.43 37.31
C SER A 762 11.01 -7.59 37.86
N ASP A 763 10.53 -8.82 37.65
CA ASP A 763 11.27 -10.05 38.00
C ASP A 763 12.45 -10.34 37.03
N ASN A 764 12.73 -9.45 36.06
CA ASN A 764 13.85 -9.53 35.11
C ASN A 764 13.94 -10.86 34.35
N THR A 765 12.81 -11.32 33.81
CA THR A 765 12.67 -12.60 33.09
C THR A 765 13.16 -12.58 31.64
N THR A 766 13.69 -11.45 31.16
CA THR A 766 14.04 -11.22 29.75
C THR A 766 15.45 -10.65 29.64
N SER A 767 16.17 -11.05 28.60
CA SER A 767 17.54 -10.61 28.32
C SER A 767 17.64 -9.26 27.59
N GLY A 768 18.86 -8.70 27.48
CA GLY A 768 19.16 -7.55 26.61
C GLY A 768 18.91 -6.13 27.17
N TYR A 769 18.33 -6.02 28.38
CA TYR A 769 18.14 -4.72 29.05
C TYR A 769 19.46 -4.11 29.52
N SER A 770 19.44 -2.79 29.72
CA SER A 770 20.54 -2.01 30.29
C SER A 770 20.31 -1.76 31.80
N GLY A 771 21.38 -1.42 32.52
CA GLY A 771 21.27 -1.12 33.95
C GLY A 771 20.88 -2.34 34.79
N LYS A 772 19.97 -2.14 35.76
CA LYS A 772 19.61 -3.16 36.77
C LYS A 772 18.38 -3.99 36.41
N GLY A 773 17.64 -3.61 35.37
CA GLY A 773 16.39 -4.25 35.00
C GLY A 773 15.54 -3.35 34.10
N TYR A 774 14.25 -3.65 34.05
CA TYR A 774 13.28 -2.88 33.26
C TYR A 774 11.94 -2.74 33.99
N LEU A 775 11.13 -1.77 33.53
CA LEU A 775 9.75 -1.60 33.93
C LEU A 775 8.80 -2.23 32.90
N VAL A 776 7.78 -2.92 33.39
CA VAL A 776 6.65 -3.39 32.56
C VAL A 776 5.61 -2.28 32.51
N LEU A 777 5.29 -1.80 31.32
CA LEU A 777 4.18 -0.89 31.06
C LEU A 777 3.03 -1.72 30.50
N ASP A 778 1.86 -1.73 31.14
CA ASP A 778 0.65 -2.28 30.56
C ASP A 778 -0.60 -1.47 30.98
N LYS A 779 -1.81 -2.00 30.76
CA LYS A 779 -3.08 -1.33 31.10
C LYS A 779 -3.39 -1.29 32.60
N LYS A 780 -2.64 -2.03 33.43
CA LYS A 780 -2.84 -2.21 34.88
C LYS A 780 -1.61 -1.82 35.69
N GLN A 781 -0.43 -2.20 35.22
CA GLN A 781 0.87 -1.93 35.83
C GLN A 781 1.53 -0.70 35.18
N ASN A 782 2.07 0.19 36.02
CA ASN A 782 2.81 1.38 35.59
C ASN A 782 2.03 2.24 34.57
N THR A 783 0.71 2.37 34.76
CA THR A 783 -0.15 3.22 33.93
C THR A 783 0.14 4.70 34.11
N ASN A 784 0.82 5.08 35.19
CA ASN A 784 1.30 6.43 35.43
C ASN A 784 2.61 6.36 36.22
N ILE A 785 3.72 6.69 35.57
CA ILE A 785 5.05 6.75 36.18
C ILE A 785 5.65 8.14 36.01
N GLN A 786 6.34 8.62 37.05
CA GLN A 786 6.94 9.94 37.05
C GLN A 786 8.33 9.92 37.66
N TYR A 787 9.18 10.82 37.19
CA TYR A 787 10.55 10.98 37.67
C TYR A 787 10.95 12.45 37.70
N SER A 788 11.62 12.84 38.78
CA SER A 788 12.20 14.18 38.91
C SER A 788 13.63 14.16 38.39
N ILE A 789 13.87 14.88 37.30
CA ILE A 789 15.20 15.03 36.70
C ILE A 789 15.73 16.44 36.92
N LYS A 790 17.00 16.53 37.32
CA LYS A 790 17.70 17.80 37.45
C LYS A 790 18.55 18.04 36.19
N VAL A 791 18.38 19.20 35.56
CA VAL A 791 19.22 19.63 34.42
C VAL A 791 19.95 20.93 34.73
N ASP A 792 21.20 21.04 34.29
CA ASP A 792 22.06 22.18 34.63
C ASP A 792 21.78 23.44 33.81
N LYS A 793 21.20 23.27 32.61
CA LYS A 793 20.84 24.34 31.68
C LYS A 793 19.38 24.21 31.30
N ALA A 794 18.68 25.34 31.27
CA ALA A 794 17.36 25.40 30.62
C ALA A 794 17.55 25.32 29.11
N GLY A 795 16.61 24.73 28.39
CA GLY A 795 16.68 24.65 26.93
C GLY A 795 15.77 23.61 26.31
N THR A 796 15.95 23.42 25.01
CA THR A 796 15.27 22.40 24.22
C THR A 796 16.07 21.10 24.28
N TYR A 797 15.35 20.00 24.51
CA TYR A 797 15.89 18.65 24.58
C TYR A 797 15.04 17.74 23.71
N LEU A 798 15.65 16.69 23.18
CA LEU A 798 14.93 15.54 22.65
C LEU A 798 14.85 14.48 23.75
N ILE A 799 13.71 13.80 23.83
CA ILE A 799 13.49 12.66 24.71
C ILE A 799 13.05 11.45 23.90
N GLN A 800 13.62 10.30 24.26
CA GLN A 800 13.22 8.98 23.77
C GLN A 800 13.46 7.95 24.88
N ALA A 801 12.79 6.80 24.79
CA ALA A 801 13.03 5.66 25.66
C ALA A 801 13.65 4.50 24.86
N ARG A 802 14.42 3.64 25.53
CA ARG A 802 14.75 2.32 25.02
C ARG A 802 13.69 1.34 25.50
N TYR A 803 13.15 0.56 24.56
CA TYR A 803 11.95 -0.22 24.78
C TYR A 803 12.03 -1.61 24.15
N SER A 804 11.19 -2.52 24.63
CA SER A 804 10.92 -3.82 23.99
C SER A 804 9.41 -4.07 23.93
N ASN A 805 8.93 -4.66 22.82
CA ASN A 805 7.55 -5.10 22.66
C ASN A 805 7.50 -6.42 21.90
N GLY A 806 7.51 -7.52 22.66
CA GLY A 806 7.39 -8.88 22.15
C GLY A 806 5.94 -9.36 21.93
N SER A 807 4.94 -8.47 21.95
CA SER A 807 3.52 -8.87 21.99
C SER A 807 3.00 -9.51 20.70
N GLY A 808 3.75 -9.42 19.59
CA GLY A 808 3.45 -10.04 18.31
C GLY A 808 4.47 -9.65 17.23
N PRO A 809 4.25 -10.07 15.98
CA PRO A 809 5.17 -9.82 14.86
C PRO A 809 5.21 -8.33 14.50
N ASN A 810 6.19 -7.94 13.68
CA ASN A 810 6.41 -6.54 13.27
C ASN A 810 5.59 -6.13 12.04
N ASN A 811 4.92 -7.05 11.35
CA ASN A 811 4.20 -6.83 10.09
C ASN A 811 2.68 -7.04 10.18
N THR A 812 2.16 -7.49 11.32
CA THR A 812 0.72 -7.73 11.53
C THR A 812 0.39 -7.59 13.03
N ASP A 813 -0.78 -8.05 13.47
CA ASP A 813 -1.38 -7.80 14.79
C ASP A 813 -1.69 -6.30 15.06
N ASN A 814 -2.22 -6.02 16.26
CA ASN A 814 -2.79 -4.72 16.65
C ASN A 814 -2.31 -4.26 18.05
N LYS A 815 -1.06 -4.57 18.42
CA LYS A 815 -0.58 -4.49 19.83
C LYS A 815 0.55 -3.47 20.04
N CYS A 816 0.61 -2.40 19.24
CA CYS A 816 1.51 -1.29 19.51
C CYS A 816 1.22 -0.68 20.89
N ALA A 817 2.23 -0.49 21.73
CA ALA A 817 2.05 0.18 23.02
C ALA A 817 2.26 1.70 22.89
N ILE A 818 1.46 2.47 23.62
CA ILE A 818 1.44 3.95 23.50
C ILE A 818 1.40 4.57 24.89
N ARG A 819 2.25 5.55 25.16
CA ARG A 819 2.17 6.36 26.39
C ARG A 819 2.22 7.85 26.08
N THR A 820 1.36 8.60 26.73
CA THR A 820 1.40 10.06 26.72
C THR A 820 2.58 10.55 27.54
N LEU A 821 3.38 11.44 26.95
CA LEU A 821 4.49 12.09 27.62
C LEU A 821 4.06 13.47 28.12
N LYS A 822 4.28 13.71 29.42
CA LYS A 822 4.07 15.01 30.08
C LYS A 822 5.36 15.52 30.70
N VAL A 823 5.58 16.82 30.58
CA VAL A 823 6.70 17.55 31.19
C VAL A 823 6.13 18.65 32.07
N ASN A 824 6.49 18.64 33.36
CA ASN A 824 6.00 19.60 34.35
C ASN A 824 4.45 19.70 34.36
N GLY A 825 3.77 18.57 34.19
CA GLY A 825 2.30 18.46 34.17
C GLY A 825 1.63 18.74 32.82
N SER A 826 2.35 19.24 31.82
CA SER A 826 1.80 19.55 30.48
C SER A 826 2.12 18.44 29.48
N LYS A 827 1.14 18.02 28.67
CA LYS A 827 1.37 17.09 27.55
C LYS A 827 2.29 17.71 26.51
N VAL A 828 3.27 16.94 26.06
CA VAL A 828 4.25 17.36 25.03
C VAL A 828 4.31 16.42 23.84
N GLY A 829 3.70 15.23 23.92
CA GLY A 829 3.66 14.27 22.83
C GLY A 829 3.27 12.87 23.30
N VAL A 830 3.51 11.88 22.45
CA VAL A 830 3.35 10.46 22.73
C VAL A 830 4.65 9.71 22.42
N LEU A 831 4.92 8.66 23.20
CA LEU A 831 5.93 7.66 22.87
C LEU A 831 5.21 6.42 22.34
N VAL A 832 5.54 6.02 21.11
CA VAL A 832 5.08 4.77 20.51
C VAL A 832 6.12 3.68 20.68
N MET A 833 5.65 2.47 20.96
CA MET A 833 6.46 1.28 21.20
C MET A 833 5.90 0.14 20.32
N PRO A 834 6.10 0.20 19.00
CA PRO A 834 5.61 -0.81 18.07
C PRO A 834 6.19 -2.20 18.34
N GLN A 835 5.48 -3.24 17.93
CA GLN A 835 5.91 -4.64 18.02
C GLN A 835 7.26 -4.86 17.33
N ARG A 836 8.14 -5.64 17.96
CA ARG A 836 9.51 -5.92 17.46
C ARG A 836 9.79 -7.39 17.18
N GLY A 837 8.80 -8.27 17.36
CA GLY A 837 8.93 -9.70 17.15
C GLY A 837 8.02 -10.50 18.09
N LYS A 838 7.36 -11.53 17.56
CA LYS A 838 6.43 -12.34 18.36
C LYS A 838 7.20 -13.08 19.45
N ASP A 839 6.83 -12.86 20.71
CA ASP A 839 7.44 -13.42 21.92
C ASP A 839 8.92 -13.05 22.12
N GLU A 840 9.46 -12.12 21.33
CA GLU A 840 10.87 -11.75 21.33
C GLU A 840 11.13 -10.52 22.21
N TRP A 841 10.97 -10.69 23.52
CA TRP A 841 11.08 -9.58 24.48
C TRP A 841 12.53 -9.09 24.67
N SER A 842 13.53 -9.85 24.22
CA SER A 842 14.94 -9.43 24.26
C SER A 842 15.34 -8.45 23.14
N ASN A 843 14.46 -8.20 22.17
CA ASN A 843 14.70 -7.25 21.08
C ASN A 843 14.38 -5.81 21.53
N TRP A 844 15.42 -5.06 21.88
CA TRP A 844 15.32 -3.68 22.35
C TRP A 844 15.54 -2.66 21.22
N GLY A 845 14.61 -1.72 21.07
CA GLY A 845 14.69 -0.58 20.15
C GLY A 845 14.60 0.77 20.87
N LEU A 846 14.54 1.85 20.10
CA LEU A 846 14.32 3.21 20.61
C LEU A 846 12.93 3.68 20.18
N THR A 847 12.22 4.38 21.06
CA THR A 847 10.95 5.04 20.71
C THR A 847 11.20 6.23 19.78
N ASN A 848 10.12 6.83 19.27
CA ASN A 848 10.20 8.09 18.55
C ASN A 848 10.79 9.21 19.42
N LEU A 849 11.40 10.20 18.77
CA LEU A 849 11.97 11.39 19.42
C LEU A 849 10.89 12.45 19.62
N VAL A 850 10.75 12.94 20.86
CA VAL A 850 9.86 14.06 21.18
C VAL A 850 10.69 15.28 21.58
N THR A 851 10.37 16.44 21.00
CA THR A 851 11.00 17.72 21.39
C THR A 851 10.33 18.28 22.64
N ILE A 852 11.11 18.57 23.67
CA ILE A 852 10.63 19.09 24.96
C ILE A 852 11.43 20.32 25.40
N ASN A 853 10.83 21.13 26.28
CA ASN A 853 11.52 22.26 26.91
C ASN A 853 11.67 22.00 28.41
N LEU A 854 12.91 22.10 28.90
CA LEU A 854 13.25 21.90 30.32
C LEU A 854 13.72 23.20 30.96
N LYS A 855 13.33 23.41 32.22
CA LYS A 855 13.81 24.50 33.07
C LYS A 855 15.14 24.10 33.70
N LYS A 856 16.01 25.07 34.02
CA LYS A 856 17.19 24.79 34.85
C LYS A 856 16.73 24.30 36.23
N GLY A 857 17.39 23.26 36.75
CA GLY A 857 17.02 22.62 38.01
C GLY A 857 16.07 21.45 37.80
N ASN A 858 15.15 21.23 38.73
CA ASN A 858 14.26 20.08 38.73
C ASN A 858 13.13 20.24 37.71
N ASN A 859 12.87 19.17 36.96
CA ASN A 859 11.72 19.02 36.07
C ASN A 859 11.08 17.65 36.35
N THR A 860 9.78 17.55 36.13
CA THR A 860 9.06 16.27 36.22
C THR A 860 8.82 15.74 34.82
N ILE A 861 9.28 14.52 34.56
CA ILE A 861 8.96 13.73 33.37
C ILE A 861 7.95 12.67 33.78
N GLN A 862 6.85 12.56 33.05
CA GLN A 862 5.78 11.62 33.34
C GLN A 862 5.37 10.87 32.07
N LEU A 863 5.22 9.55 32.18
CA LEU A 863 4.60 8.70 31.17
C LEU A 863 3.27 8.19 31.73
N SER A 864 2.18 8.44 31.01
CA SER A 864 0.84 8.01 31.40
C SER A 864 0.12 7.26 30.28
N PHE A 865 -0.70 6.29 30.66
CA PHE A 865 -1.65 5.61 29.80
C PHE A 865 -2.99 6.32 29.92
N GLU A 866 -3.35 7.07 28.88
CA GLU A 866 -4.60 7.82 28.78
C GLU A 866 -5.64 7.05 27.95
N ASP A 867 -6.91 7.44 28.01
CA ASP A 867 -7.98 6.73 27.28
C ASP A 867 -7.75 6.69 25.76
N TYR A 868 -7.23 7.78 25.18
CA TYR A 868 -6.85 7.85 23.76
C TYR A 868 -5.53 7.13 23.43
N ASN A 869 -4.93 6.39 24.37
CA ASN A 869 -3.77 5.53 24.10
C ASN A 869 -4.17 4.06 23.86
N ASN A 870 -5.46 3.73 23.90
CA ASN A 870 -5.94 2.38 23.60
C ASN A 870 -5.75 2.05 22.11
N ASN A 871 -4.91 1.05 21.84
CA ASN A 871 -4.73 0.49 20.50
C ASN A 871 -5.93 -0.38 20.09
N MET A 872 -5.91 -0.89 18.85
CA MET A 872 -7.04 -1.64 18.29
C MET A 872 -7.24 -3.03 18.90
N ASN A 873 -6.22 -3.61 19.54
CA ASN A 873 -6.38 -4.87 20.25
C ASN A 873 -7.35 -4.73 21.44
N GLY A 874 -7.29 -3.62 22.16
CA GLY A 874 -8.16 -3.31 23.29
C GLY A 874 -7.78 -4.03 24.60
N GLU A 875 -7.06 -5.15 24.57
CA GLU A 875 -6.64 -5.88 25.77
C GLU A 875 -5.14 -5.69 26.06
N VAL A 876 -4.31 -5.77 25.03
CA VAL A 876 -2.85 -5.75 25.13
C VAL A 876 -2.31 -4.40 24.68
N ASN A 877 -1.74 -3.64 25.62
CA ASN A 877 -0.98 -2.42 25.36
C ASN A 877 0.30 -2.45 26.22
N ARG A 878 1.14 -3.45 25.94
CA ARG A 878 2.29 -3.84 26.77
C ARG A 878 3.61 -3.50 26.10
N ALA A 879 4.52 -2.91 26.86
CA ALA A 879 5.92 -2.74 26.48
C ALA A 879 6.82 -2.77 27.72
N LEU A 880 8.10 -3.03 27.51
CA LEU A 880 9.14 -2.91 28.53
C LEU A 880 9.95 -1.65 28.26
N ILE A 881 10.39 -0.94 29.30
CA ILE A 881 11.35 0.17 29.20
C ILE A 881 12.48 0.00 30.21
N ASP A 882 13.72 0.25 29.80
CA ASP A 882 14.91 0.14 30.66
C ASP A 882 15.65 1.49 30.78
N GLU A 883 15.57 2.34 29.76
CA GLU A 883 16.30 3.61 29.71
C GLU A 883 15.43 4.75 29.17
N ILE A 884 15.61 5.97 29.70
CA ILE A 884 15.16 7.23 29.08
C ILE A 884 16.38 8.11 28.80
N LYS A 885 16.49 8.59 27.56
CA LYS A 885 17.56 9.48 27.09
C LYS A 885 17.03 10.90 26.91
N LEU A 886 17.73 11.87 27.50
CA LEU A 886 17.56 13.29 27.25
C LEU A 886 18.77 13.84 26.49
N ILE A 887 18.53 14.43 25.33
CA ILE A 887 19.58 14.88 24.43
C ILE A 887 19.42 16.39 24.22
N PRO A 888 20.39 17.23 24.62
CA PRO A 888 20.37 18.64 24.30
C PRO A 888 20.26 18.86 22.78
N SER A 889 19.33 19.72 22.37
CA SER A 889 19.07 20.03 20.97
C SER A 889 18.97 21.53 20.74
N ASN A 890 19.29 21.95 19.52
CA ASN A 890 18.88 23.27 19.04
C ASN A 890 17.39 23.27 18.68
N LYS A 891 16.81 24.47 18.65
CA LYS A 891 15.43 24.67 18.18
C LYS A 891 15.27 24.28 16.71
#